data_AF-A0AAW0YGF6-F1
#
_entry.id   AF-A0AAW0YGF6-F1
#
_cell.length_a   1.000
_cell.length_b   1.000
_cell.length_c   1.000
_cell.angle_alpha   90.00
_cell.angle_beta   90.00
_cell.angle_gamma   90.00
#
_symmetry.space_group_name_H-M   'P 1'
#
loop_
_entity.id
_entity.type
_entity.pdbx_description
1 polymer ?
#
loop_
_entity_poly.entity_id
_entity_poly.type
_entity_poly.pdbx_seq_one_letter_code
_entity_poly.pdbx_strand_id
1 'polypeptide(L)'
;MDPRRGTLAAEGPLGNALPSSSIPLPSSAVKKPATRLGAPRPSMAISHSQVLPTTYQSSHPNVSRKAAIMGGRGGENRDSIASAARGDAGVYGRTPQAARSLPSSVRRSSVFPSTNHSRASLAPGLYSSVAFKDSRPLRDKAFQTNCMRNVSDYLVNARYPGSITPKTFISPTSKEFQSILRFLVNDLIDPGMTWGKKFEDDALAVLKDLRYPGLESISKTAFTAPGAPQSWPGMLAMLNWLVELCKALENWSDPNCISDPLLMSAKDLPLDHPNLEDRLLWDFSSKTYSQWFDGGAEEFPDAEQELADIYDRMTATTIEECAKLEITAQKRNVELQQLHAQEPPLKKLEDEYVQLMSDKTKFIAFIDLHRQKAEKTRQAIAKIRTAVNNQNQELEAHRAELHRIEQAVAVQNLSPDEVNRMNHERESLTRNLDDLRNKIAEASQFAYDQEMLVTKSMDRFETLMADYTAFAHQIGTIHPISDDAPSGPGEVDFAIDLDLGVEDLEEVKMAGAKLRSSIWHGLQAYRETFRQQALELSNVSIVLDDQFDRLGQKVERQKEEVGNLEVRLKVVHEQAEDAQSQLTSENADTNKIIAQLEAEVTNMLAASQQGVLATQSQLESTRIAFKELRHKTALLQDSVVTEVGSHIDVIIKAKEHATNSLRSIRTLAETQ
;
A
#
# COMPACT_ATOMS: atom_id res chain seq x y z
N MET A 1 52.44 -12.76 59.60
CA MET A 1 52.59 -13.93 60.49
C MET A 1 51.38 -14.81 60.27
N ASP A 2 51.57 -15.92 59.58
CA ASP A 2 50.69 -17.10 59.56
C ASP A 2 50.59 -17.74 60.97
N PRO A 3 49.63 -18.64 61.33
CA PRO A 3 49.11 -19.73 60.47
C PRO A 3 47.68 -20.36 60.75
N ARG A 4 47.28 -21.30 59.86
CA ARG A 4 46.37 -22.51 60.02
C ARG A 4 44.83 -22.28 60.08
N ARG A 5 43.91 -23.10 59.50
CA ARG A 5 43.91 -24.44 58.85
C ARG A 5 42.50 -24.73 58.22
N GLY A 6 42.44 -25.44 57.08
CA GLY A 6 41.43 -26.46 56.62
C GLY A 6 39.95 -26.05 56.40
N THR A 7 39.16 -26.54 55.43
CA THR A 7 39.14 -27.76 54.60
C THR A 7 38.08 -27.68 53.46
N LEU A 8 38.23 -28.54 52.42
CA LEU A 8 37.25 -29.03 51.39
C LEU A 8 36.87 -28.04 50.26
N ALA A 9 36.82 -28.40 48.96
CA ALA A 9 37.00 -29.64 48.21
C ALA A 9 37.49 -29.28 46.78
N ALA A 10 38.22 -30.20 46.15
CA ALA A 10 38.92 -30.01 44.88
C ALA A 10 38.19 -30.69 43.71
N GLU A 11 38.16 -30.02 42.56
CA GLU A 11 37.80 -30.58 41.25
C GLU A 11 39.00 -31.27 40.57
N GLY A 12 38.68 -32.32 39.81
CA GLY A 12 39.53 -32.99 38.83
C GLY A 12 39.25 -34.50 38.79
N PRO A 13 39.81 -35.29 37.84
CA PRO A 13 40.56 -34.94 36.63
C PRO A 13 40.25 -35.85 35.41
N LEU A 14 41.11 -35.76 34.40
CA LEU A 14 41.20 -36.42 33.09
C LEU A 14 41.28 -37.97 33.08
N GLY A 15 40.73 -38.60 32.02
CA GLY A 15 41.45 -39.62 31.21
C GLY A 15 41.03 -41.11 31.23
N ASN A 16 40.81 -41.65 30.01
CA ASN A 16 41.04 -43.03 29.51
C ASN A 16 39.96 -44.17 29.58
N ALA A 17 39.56 -44.60 28.36
CA ALA A 17 39.57 -45.96 27.76
C ALA A 17 38.49 -47.05 28.04
N LEU A 18 37.70 -47.38 26.98
CA LEU A 18 37.19 -48.68 26.45
C LEU A 18 36.24 -49.58 27.33
N PRO A 19 35.51 -50.61 26.81
CA PRO A 19 34.95 -50.95 25.48
C PRO A 19 33.45 -51.48 25.46
N SER A 20 32.91 -51.69 24.25
CA SER A 20 31.97 -52.77 23.80
C SER A 20 30.47 -52.48 23.50
N SER A 21 30.10 -52.85 22.26
CA SER A 21 28.82 -53.28 21.63
C SER A 21 27.55 -52.40 21.78
N SER A 22 26.83 -51.98 20.74
CA SER A 22 26.22 -52.81 19.67
C SER A 22 25.62 -51.95 18.52
N ILE A 23 25.90 -52.37 17.28
CA ILE A 23 25.19 -52.31 15.96
C ILE A 23 23.95 -51.38 15.81
N PRO A 24 23.85 -50.51 14.77
CA PRO A 24 23.14 -50.86 13.52
C PRO A 24 23.75 -50.41 12.17
N LEU A 25 23.28 -51.10 11.12
CA LEU A 25 23.62 -51.09 9.69
C LEU A 25 23.08 -49.87 8.88
N PRO A 26 23.51 -49.68 7.61
CA PRO A 26 23.69 -48.37 6.97
C PRO A 26 22.73 -48.07 5.81
N SER A 27 22.71 -46.81 5.35
CA SER A 27 22.57 -46.55 3.90
C SER A 27 23.05 -45.17 3.46
N SER A 28 23.71 -45.20 2.32
CA SER A 28 24.43 -44.13 1.61
C SER A 28 23.49 -43.29 0.73
N ALA A 29 23.82 -42.02 0.48
CA ALA A 29 23.22 -41.27 -0.64
C ALA A 29 24.25 -40.31 -1.27
N VAL A 30 24.65 -40.67 -2.50
CA VAL A 30 25.45 -39.88 -3.45
C VAL A 30 24.53 -39.29 -4.53
N LYS A 31 24.98 -38.17 -5.09
CA LYS A 31 24.45 -37.31 -6.17
C LYS A 31 23.88 -37.99 -7.45
N LYS A 32 22.72 -37.45 -7.91
CA LYS A 32 22.20 -37.17 -9.30
C LYS A 32 22.21 -38.27 -10.38
N PRO A 33 21.45 -38.15 -11.51
CA PRO A 33 20.20 -37.41 -11.81
C PRO A 33 19.08 -38.32 -12.40
N ALA A 34 17.88 -37.75 -12.58
CA ALA A 34 16.68 -38.43 -13.06
C ALA A 34 16.52 -38.41 -14.59
N THR A 35 15.94 -39.50 -15.12
CA THR A 35 15.53 -39.69 -16.52
C THR A 35 14.06 -40.10 -16.56
N ARG A 36 13.42 -39.83 -17.70
CA ARG A 36 12.10 -40.23 -18.24
C ARG A 36 11.06 -39.10 -18.25
N LEU A 37 10.72 -38.55 -19.42
CA LEU A 37 10.01 -39.09 -20.60
C LEU A 37 8.48 -39.13 -20.39
N GLY A 38 7.81 -38.21 -21.09
CA GLY A 38 6.40 -38.22 -21.44
C GLY A 38 6.18 -37.26 -22.62
N ALA A 39 5.89 -37.81 -23.80
CA ALA A 39 5.64 -37.12 -25.08
C ALA A 39 4.11 -37.08 -25.37
N PRO A 40 3.63 -36.65 -26.55
CA PRO A 40 3.82 -35.36 -27.22
C PRO A 40 2.47 -34.71 -27.66
N ARG A 41 2.47 -33.41 -27.96
CA ARG A 41 1.55 -32.80 -28.94
C ARG A 41 2.29 -31.70 -29.72
N PRO A 42 2.24 -31.68 -31.06
CA PRO A 42 2.96 -30.68 -31.84
C PRO A 42 2.05 -29.49 -32.19
N SER A 43 2.63 -28.30 -32.26
CA SER A 43 2.07 -27.18 -33.02
C SER A 43 3.24 -26.37 -33.58
N MET A 44 3.39 -26.48 -34.90
CA MET A 44 4.40 -25.85 -35.73
C MET A 44 4.03 -24.41 -36.06
N ALA A 45 5.07 -23.60 -36.27
CA ALA A 45 5.01 -22.21 -36.67
C ALA A 45 5.04 -22.02 -38.21
N ILE A 46 4.34 -20.97 -38.66
CA ILE A 46 4.67 -19.96 -39.71
C ILE A 46 5.09 -20.41 -41.13
N SER A 47 4.31 -20.03 -42.16
CA SER A 47 4.68 -19.05 -43.22
C SER A 47 3.70 -19.00 -44.42
N HIS A 48 3.69 -17.84 -45.10
CA HIS A 48 3.07 -17.47 -46.40
C HIS A 48 1.55 -17.27 -46.48
N SER A 49 0.95 -16.35 -47.26
CA SER A 49 1.21 -14.99 -47.79
C SER A 49 0.00 -14.64 -48.70
N GLN A 50 -0.25 -13.34 -48.98
CA GLN A 50 -1.21 -12.76 -49.98
C GLN A 50 -2.70 -12.67 -49.51
N VAL A 51 -3.53 -11.62 -49.71
CA VAL A 51 -3.59 -10.37 -50.52
C VAL A 51 -4.44 -9.31 -49.76
N LEU A 52 -4.17 -8.02 -49.99
CA LEU A 52 -4.87 -6.77 -49.59
C LEU A 52 -6.22 -6.55 -50.37
N PRO A 53 -7.03 -5.45 -50.23
CA PRO A 53 -6.76 -4.16 -49.57
C PRO A 53 -7.91 -3.45 -48.78
N THR A 54 -7.50 -2.41 -48.01
CA THR A 54 -8.18 -1.10 -47.74
C THR A 54 -9.43 -1.09 -46.83
N THR A 55 -9.61 -0.23 -45.81
CA THR A 55 -9.34 1.22 -45.65
C THR A 55 -9.41 1.64 -44.16
N TYR A 56 -8.44 2.44 -43.68
CA TYR A 56 -8.43 3.50 -42.62
C TYR A 56 -9.04 3.25 -41.22
N GLN A 57 -8.23 3.36 -40.14
CA GLN A 57 -8.07 4.53 -39.22
C GLN A 57 -9.39 5.04 -38.62
N SER A 58 -9.56 5.42 -37.35
CA SER A 58 -8.78 5.44 -36.10
C SER A 58 -9.70 6.12 -35.07
N SER A 59 -9.35 6.06 -33.78
CA SER A 59 -9.73 6.98 -32.70
C SER A 59 -11.04 6.77 -31.91
N HIS A 60 -10.82 6.64 -30.60
CA HIS A 60 -11.69 6.80 -29.42
C HIS A 60 -12.48 8.13 -29.39
N PRO A 61 -13.23 8.47 -28.30
CA PRO A 61 -14.27 7.73 -27.59
C PRO A 61 -15.54 8.60 -27.32
N ASN A 62 -16.53 7.95 -26.70
CA ASN A 62 -17.48 8.53 -25.72
C ASN A 62 -18.84 9.09 -26.21
N VAL A 63 -19.82 8.94 -25.30
CA VAL A 63 -21.15 9.60 -25.21
C VAL A 63 -22.39 8.84 -25.77
N SER A 64 -23.06 8.20 -24.82
CA SER A 64 -24.50 8.31 -24.45
C SER A 64 -25.64 8.12 -25.46
N ARG A 65 -26.51 7.18 -25.02
CA ARG A 65 -27.98 7.26 -24.86
C ARG A 65 -28.88 7.25 -26.10
N LYS A 66 -29.80 6.26 -26.10
CA LYS A 66 -31.29 6.35 -26.10
C LYS A 66 -31.81 4.92 -26.39
N ALA A 67 -32.98 4.44 -25.98
CA ALA A 67 -34.24 4.96 -25.44
C ALA A 67 -34.89 3.82 -24.61
N ALA A 68 -35.97 3.93 -23.84
CA ALA A 68 -37.11 4.84 -23.72
C ALA A 68 -37.65 4.72 -22.26
N ILE A 69 -38.12 5.74 -21.50
CA ILE A 69 -39.19 6.76 -21.70
C ILE A 69 -40.56 6.06 -21.81
N MET A 70 -41.65 6.29 -21.06
CA MET A 70 -42.22 7.31 -20.13
C MET A 70 -43.20 6.56 -19.18
N GLY A 71 -43.75 7.05 -18.05
CA GLY A 71 -43.99 8.40 -17.52
C GLY A 71 -45.51 8.64 -17.28
N GLY A 72 -45.89 9.27 -16.15
CA GLY A 72 -47.20 9.94 -15.94
C GLY A 72 -47.92 9.62 -14.61
N ARG A 73 -47.98 10.56 -13.64
CA ARG A 73 -49.15 11.43 -13.26
C ARG A 73 -50.33 10.64 -12.63
N GLY A 74 -50.94 10.94 -11.48
CA GLY A 74 -51.28 12.19 -10.80
C GLY A 74 -52.81 12.23 -10.60
N GLY A 75 -53.33 12.64 -9.44
CA GLY A 75 -54.74 13.10 -9.28
C GLY A 75 -55.66 12.29 -8.35
N GLU A 76 -56.35 13.03 -7.48
CA GLU A 76 -57.30 12.59 -6.45
C GLU A 76 -58.73 12.29 -6.98
N ASN A 77 -59.46 11.54 -6.15
CA ASN A 77 -60.88 11.71 -5.78
C ASN A 77 -62.06 11.22 -6.67
N ARG A 78 -62.86 10.38 -5.99
CA ARG A 78 -64.35 10.33 -5.89
C ARG A 78 -65.18 9.41 -6.79
N ASP A 79 -65.80 8.47 -6.07
CA ASP A 79 -67.23 8.17 -5.98
C ASP A 79 -67.97 7.35 -7.08
N SER A 80 -68.36 6.14 -6.63
CA SER A 80 -69.71 5.52 -6.74
C SER A 80 -70.13 4.74 -8.00
N ILE A 81 -70.43 3.44 -7.84
CA ILE A 81 -71.80 2.82 -7.90
C ILE A 81 -71.71 1.27 -8.01
N ALA A 82 -72.37 0.61 -7.05
CA ALA A 82 -73.03 -0.71 -6.98
C ALA A 82 -72.73 -1.88 -7.97
N SER A 83 -72.54 -3.11 -7.43
CA SER A 83 -73.59 -4.15 -7.35
C SER A 83 -73.10 -5.54 -6.87
N ALA A 84 -73.75 -6.05 -5.81
CA ALA A 84 -74.16 -7.42 -5.46
C ALA A 84 -73.29 -8.68 -5.77
N ALA A 85 -72.96 -9.46 -4.72
CA ALA A 85 -73.67 -10.70 -4.29
C ALA A 85 -72.76 -11.83 -3.72
N ARG A 86 -73.20 -12.39 -2.57
CA ARG A 86 -72.86 -13.70 -1.94
C ARG A 86 -71.47 -13.82 -1.28
N GLY A 87 -71.29 -14.37 -0.08
CA GLY A 87 -72.19 -14.95 0.91
C GLY A 87 -71.40 -15.50 2.10
N ASP A 88 -72.09 -15.54 3.24
CA ASP A 88 -71.97 -16.49 4.36
C ASP A 88 -71.10 -16.20 5.60
N ALA A 89 -71.77 -16.40 6.75
CA ALA A 89 -71.40 -16.62 8.16
C ALA A 89 -70.24 -15.80 8.80
N GLY A 90 -70.37 -15.21 9.99
CA GLY A 90 -71.40 -15.25 11.01
C GLY A 90 -70.82 -14.83 12.37
N VAL A 91 -71.55 -13.91 13.04
CA VAL A 91 -71.87 -13.89 14.48
C VAL A 91 -70.78 -13.51 15.51
N TYR A 92 -70.97 -12.31 16.08
CA TYR A 92 -70.98 -11.86 17.51
C TYR A 92 -70.63 -10.36 17.49
N GLY A 93 -71.55 -9.39 17.57
CA GLY A 93 -72.45 -9.03 18.68
C GLY A 93 -71.66 -8.24 19.74
N ARG A 94 -71.99 -7.02 20.22
CA ARG A 94 -73.17 -6.14 20.17
C ARG A 94 -72.73 -4.68 20.50
N THR A 95 -73.53 -3.73 20.00
CA THR A 95 -73.60 -2.26 20.20
C THR A 95 -74.14 -1.85 21.59
N PRO A 96 -74.53 -0.58 21.94
CA PRO A 96 -74.47 0.73 21.22
C PRO A 96 -74.09 1.99 22.05
N GLN A 97 -73.90 3.10 21.31
CA GLN A 97 -74.20 4.53 21.57
C GLN A 97 -74.41 5.07 23.01
N ALA A 98 -73.75 6.19 23.30
CA ALA A 98 -74.39 7.33 23.97
C ALA A 98 -73.74 8.66 23.56
N ALA A 99 -74.61 9.61 23.23
CA ALA A 99 -74.31 11.02 23.01
C ALA A 99 -73.81 11.72 24.28
N ARG A 100 -72.98 12.76 24.15
CA ARG A 100 -73.13 14.05 24.87
C ARG A 100 -72.04 15.09 24.55
N SER A 101 -72.53 16.30 24.29
CA SER A 101 -72.05 17.63 24.71
C SER A 101 -70.58 18.05 24.52
N LEU A 102 -70.42 19.17 23.80
CA LEU A 102 -69.39 20.23 23.98
C LEU A 102 -69.12 20.56 25.48
N PRO A 103 -68.01 21.27 25.87
CA PRO A 103 -67.19 22.16 25.05
C PRO A 103 -65.65 22.12 25.26
N SER A 104 -64.99 22.81 24.33
CA SER A 104 -63.67 23.46 24.38
C SER A 104 -63.24 24.02 25.75
N SER A 105 -61.98 23.80 26.14
CA SER A 105 -60.98 24.86 26.42
C SER A 105 -59.63 24.23 26.83
N VAL A 106 -58.57 25.05 26.79
CA VAL A 106 -57.17 24.81 27.20
C VAL A 106 -56.24 24.38 26.05
N ARG A 107 -55.88 25.38 25.23
CA ARG A 107 -54.53 25.43 24.63
C ARG A 107 -53.63 26.25 25.54
N ARG A 108 -52.63 25.58 26.10
CA ARG A 108 -51.39 26.16 26.63
C ARG A 108 -50.65 26.92 25.52
N SER A 109 -50.15 28.11 25.82
CA SER A 109 -49.02 28.69 25.09
C SER A 109 -48.22 29.60 26.02
N SER A 110 -46.95 29.25 26.23
CA SER A 110 -45.93 30.13 26.81
C SER A 110 -44.61 29.84 26.10
N VAL A 111 -44.27 30.64 25.09
CA VAL A 111 -42.88 30.84 24.64
C VAL A 111 -42.77 32.28 24.12
N PHE A 112 -42.01 33.10 24.84
CA PHE A 112 -41.44 34.35 24.32
C PHE A 112 -40.29 34.03 23.36
N PRO A 113 -40.05 34.89 22.35
CA PRO A 113 -38.70 35.43 22.26
C PRO A 113 -38.63 36.94 22.04
N SER A 114 -37.51 37.45 22.55
CA SER A 114 -37.04 38.82 22.63
C SER A 114 -36.63 39.43 21.28
N THR A 115 -36.95 40.72 21.14
CA THR A 115 -36.19 41.84 20.56
C THR A 115 -35.18 41.57 19.43
N ASN A 116 -35.46 42.06 18.21
CA ASN A 116 -34.49 42.88 17.48
C ASN A 116 -35.15 43.78 16.41
N HIS A 117 -34.59 44.98 16.24
CA HIS A 117 -35.01 46.02 15.31
C HIS A 117 -34.74 45.68 13.84
N SER A 118 -35.78 45.67 12.99
CA SER A 118 -35.65 46.01 11.56
C SER A 118 -37.02 46.21 10.88
N ARG A 119 -37.28 47.46 10.49
CA ARG A 119 -38.14 47.97 9.40
C ARG A 119 -39.29 47.07 8.91
N ALA A 120 -40.52 47.40 9.32
CA ALA A 120 -41.74 46.92 8.67
C ALA A 120 -42.17 47.89 7.56
N SER A 121 -42.21 47.39 6.33
CA SER A 121 -42.77 48.06 5.15
C SER A 121 -44.26 47.74 5.00
N LEU A 122 -45.03 48.84 4.91
CA LEU A 122 -46.37 49.04 4.37
C LEU A 122 -47.06 47.85 3.67
N ALA A 123 -48.11 47.31 4.31
CA ALA A 123 -49.28 46.76 3.63
C ALA A 123 -50.52 46.92 4.57
N PRO A 124 -51.60 47.62 4.14
CA PRO A 124 -52.79 47.81 4.96
C PRO A 124 -53.79 46.68 4.73
N GLY A 125 -54.09 45.89 5.77
CA GLY A 125 -55.11 44.85 5.67
C GLY A 125 -55.48 44.22 7.01
N LEU A 126 -56.73 44.45 7.42
CA LEU A 126 -57.51 43.68 8.40
C LEU A 126 -57.02 43.72 9.86
N TYR A 127 -57.22 44.87 10.50
CA TYR A 127 -57.65 44.88 11.90
C TYR A 127 -59.01 45.55 11.93
N SER A 128 -60.07 44.75 12.08
CA SER A 128 -61.32 45.26 12.62
C SER A 128 -60.97 45.82 13.99
N SER A 129 -60.95 47.14 14.14
CA SER A 129 -60.97 47.78 15.46
C SER A 129 -62.17 47.19 16.20
N VAL A 130 -61.92 46.34 17.19
CA VAL A 130 -62.95 45.94 18.13
C VAL A 130 -63.46 47.25 18.71
N ALA A 131 -64.69 47.64 18.34
CA ALA A 131 -65.28 48.86 18.85
C ALA A 131 -65.21 48.79 20.37
N PHE A 132 -64.49 49.74 20.99
CA PHE A 132 -64.28 49.77 22.42
C PHE A 132 -65.65 49.92 23.08
N LYS A 133 -66.18 48.81 23.61
CA LYS A 133 -67.48 48.79 24.26
C LYS A 133 -67.23 48.82 25.75
N ASP A 134 -67.62 49.91 26.39
CA ASP A 134 -67.55 50.07 27.85
C ASP A 134 -68.15 48.85 28.53
N SER A 135 -67.35 48.16 29.35
CA SER A 135 -67.71 46.91 30.02
C SER A 135 -68.63 47.13 31.21
N ARG A 136 -68.77 48.38 31.68
CA ARG A 136 -69.60 48.72 32.84
C ARG A 136 -71.09 48.65 32.47
N PRO A 137 -71.97 48.18 33.37
CA PRO A 137 -73.40 48.10 33.13
C PRO A 137 -74.06 49.48 33.27
N LEU A 138 -73.72 50.43 32.39
CA LEU A 138 -74.14 51.83 32.49
C LEU A 138 -75.66 52.01 32.54
N ARG A 139 -76.43 51.11 31.90
CA ARG A 139 -77.90 51.19 31.87
C ARG A 139 -78.58 50.56 33.08
N ASP A 140 -77.85 49.82 33.91
CA ASP A 140 -78.41 49.19 35.10
C ASP A 140 -78.68 50.23 36.20
N LYS A 141 -79.87 50.15 36.80
CA LYS A 141 -80.32 51.10 37.83
C LYS A 141 -79.65 50.87 39.18
N ALA A 142 -79.31 49.62 39.51
CA ALA A 142 -78.58 49.32 40.74
C ALA A 142 -77.15 49.89 40.65
N PHE A 143 -76.46 49.68 39.53
CA PHE A 143 -75.15 50.29 39.27
C PHE A 143 -75.18 51.82 39.34
N GLN A 144 -76.15 52.48 38.68
CA GLN A 144 -76.31 53.94 38.74
C GLN A 144 -76.51 54.44 40.18
N THR A 145 -77.34 53.74 40.97
CA THR A 145 -77.62 54.10 42.36
C THR A 145 -76.36 53.98 43.22
N ASN A 146 -75.56 52.94 43.03
CA ASN A 146 -74.31 52.77 43.76
C ASN A 146 -73.27 53.84 43.38
N CYS A 147 -73.14 54.16 42.09
CA CYS A 147 -72.26 55.24 41.62
C CYS A 147 -72.66 56.59 42.23
N MET A 148 -73.97 56.90 42.22
CA MET A 148 -74.49 58.12 42.81
C MET A 148 -74.18 58.21 44.31
N ARG A 149 -74.42 57.12 45.06
CA ARG A 149 -74.10 57.06 46.48
C ARG A 149 -72.61 57.29 46.72
N ASN A 150 -71.76 56.56 46.01
CA ASN A 150 -70.31 56.64 46.17
C ASN A 150 -69.76 58.04 45.89
N VAL A 151 -70.22 58.67 44.80
CA VAL A 151 -69.85 60.05 44.46
C VAL A 151 -70.36 61.03 45.52
N SER A 152 -71.60 60.89 45.97
CA SER A 152 -72.17 61.74 47.00
C SER A 152 -71.41 61.63 48.32
N ASP A 153 -71.15 60.41 48.79
CA ASP A 153 -70.45 60.14 50.05
C ASP A 153 -69.03 60.71 50.01
N TYR A 154 -68.32 60.54 48.89
CA TYR A 154 -66.99 61.11 48.72
C TYR A 154 -66.99 62.64 48.76
N LEU A 155 -67.88 63.30 48.00
CA LEU A 155 -67.94 64.76 47.98
C LEU A 155 -68.30 65.36 49.34
N VAL A 156 -69.13 64.68 50.14
CA VAL A 156 -69.42 65.09 51.52
C VAL A 156 -68.19 64.95 52.42
N ASN A 157 -67.47 63.83 52.30
CA ASN A 157 -66.26 63.58 53.09
C ASN A 157 -65.11 64.53 52.74
N ALA A 158 -64.90 64.77 51.44
CA ALA A 158 -63.88 65.69 50.89
C ALA A 158 -64.26 67.17 51.04
N ARG A 159 -65.38 67.49 51.72
CA ARG A 159 -65.84 68.87 51.99
C ARG A 159 -66.07 69.71 50.72
N TYR A 160 -66.70 69.12 49.70
CA TYR A 160 -67.07 69.82 48.47
C TYR A 160 -67.84 71.13 48.76
N PRO A 161 -67.41 72.29 48.23
CA PRO A 161 -67.99 73.59 48.59
C PRO A 161 -69.36 73.88 47.94
N GLY A 162 -69.76 73.11 46.94
CA GLY A 162 -71.06 73.27 46.27
C GLY A 162 -72.21 72.55 47.00
N SER A 163 -73.44 73.04 46.83
CA SER A 163 -74.62 72.38 47.42
C SER A 163 -74.94 71.07 46.71
N ILE A 164 -74.98 69.96 47.46
CA ILE A 164 -75.44 68.65 46.97
C ILE A 164 -76.90 68.47 47.37
N THR A 165 -77.81 68.44 46.40
CA THR A 165 -79.24 68.15 46.64
C THR A 165 -79.62 66.77 46.12
N PRO A 166 -80.72 66.16 46.59
CA PRO A 166 -81.18 64.87 46.08
C PRO A 166 -81.43 64.83 44.56
N LYS A 167 -81.63 66.00 43.91
CA LYS A 167 -81.82 66.13 42.46
C LYS A 167 -80.51 66.24 41.68
N THR A 168 -79.40 66.62 42.33
CA THR A 168 -78.11 66.90 41.70
C THR A 168 -77.58 65.69 40.91
N PHE A 169 -77.86 64.45 41.32
CA PHE A 169 -77.40 63.24 40.62
C PHE A 169 -78.47 62.52 39.79
N ILE A 170 -79.69 63.07 39.69
CA ILE A 170 -80.74 62.53 38.82
C ILE A 170 -80.68 63.20 37.44
N SER A 171 -80.50 64.53 37.41
CA SER A 171 -80.31 65.30 36.18
C SER A 171 -79.56 66.60 36.52
N PRO A 172 -78.22 66.56 36.62
CA PRO A 172 -77.44 67.75 36.94
C PRO A 172 -77.50 68.79 35.83
N THR A 173 -77.50 70.06 36.23
CA THR A 173 -77.21 71.16 35.31
C THR A 173 -75.75 71.10 34.85
N SER A 174 -75.46 71.71 33.69
CA SER A 174 -74.08 71.80 33.20
C SER A 174 -73.15 72.45 34.23
N LYS A 175 -73.60 73.51 34.92
CA LYS A 175 -72.81 74.20 35.97
C LYS A 175 -72.47 73.29 37.16
N GLU A 176 -73.45 72.53 37.66
CA GLU A 176 -73.24 71.60 38.78
C GLU A 176 -72.28 70.48 38.39
N PHE A 177 -72.48 69.87 37.22
CA PHE A 177 -71.59 68.82 36.72
C PHE A 177 -70.16 69.34 36.55
N GLN A 178 -69.98 70.50 35.92
CA GLN A 178 -68.67 71.11 35.76
C GLN A 178 -68.01 71.39 37.10
N SER A 179 -68.75 71.90 38.07
CA SER A 179 -68.22 72.20 39.41
C SER A 179 -67.77 70.94 40.14
N ILE A 180 -68.53 69.84 40.06
CA ILE A 180 -68.16 68.54 40.63
C ILE A 180 -66.93 67.97 39.92
N LEU A 181 -66.90 68.00 38.60
CA LEU A 181 -65.77 67.48 37.83
C LEU A 181 -64.48 68.26 38.12
N ARG A 182 -64.55 69.60 38.16
CA ARG A 182 -63.41 70.45 38.53
C ARG A 182 -62.88 70.10 39.92
N PHE A 183 -63.79 69.93 40.88
CA PHE A 183 -63.40 69.56 42.23
C PHE A 183 -62.67 68.22 42.28
N LEU A 184 -63.25 67.17 41.70
CA LEU A 184 -62.63 65.84 41.70
C LEU A 184 -61.27 65.81 40.99
N VAL A 185 -61.13 66.53 39.88
CA VAL A 185 -59.86 66.62 39.15
C VAL A 185 -58.81 67.39 39.96
N ASN A 186 -59.19 68.50 40.61
CA ASN A 186 -58.28 69.26 41.46
C ASN A 186 -57.82 68.46 42.67
N ASP A 187 -58.71 67.67 43.25
CA ASP A 187 -58.43 66.79 44.39
C ASP A 187 -57.51 65.62 44.00
N LEU A 188 -57.63 65.13 42.76
CA LEU A 188 -56.81 64.04 42.24
C LEU A 188 -55.41 64.46 41.79
N ILE A 189 -55.26 65.62 41.14
CA ILE A 189 -54.02 66.00 40.46
C ILE A 189 -53.24 67.05 41.26
N ASP A 190 -53.81 68.24 41.41
CA ASP A 190 -53.18 69.39 42.07
C ASP A 190 -54.22 70.52 42.31
N PRO A 191 -54.27 71.14 43.50
CA PRO A 191 -54.98 72.39 43.75
C PRO A 191 -54.64 73.54 42.78
N GLY A 192 -53.49 73.53 42.11
CA GLY A 192 -53.02 74.56 41.18
C GLY A 192 -53.56 74.48 39.74
N MET A 193 -54.35 73.45 39.39
CA MET A 193 -54.82 73.27 38.02
C MET A 193 -55.79 74.38 37.58
N THR A 194 -55.49 75.05 36.46
CA THR A 194 -56.34 76.09 35.87
C THR A 194 -57.14 75.56 34.68
N TRP A 195 -58.41 75.91 34.62
CA TRP A 195 -59.31 75.54 33.52
C TRP A 195 -59.39 76.68 32.51
N GLY A 196 -59.27 76.37 31.22
CA GLY A 196 -59.37 77.31 30.12
C GLY A 196 -60.82 77.76 29.83
N LYS A 197 -60.97 78.55 28.76
CA LYS A 197 -62.27 79.11 28.36
C LYS A 197 -63.26 78.07 27.81
N LYS A 198 -62.77 76.93 27.31
CA LYS A 198 -63.57 75.84 26.74
C LYS A 198 -63.46 74.61 27.63
N PHE A 199 -64.32 74.55 28.63
CA PHE A 199 -64.32 73.47 29.63
C PHE A 199 -64.34 72.07 29.01
N GLU A 200 -65.09 71.87 27.92
CA GLU A 200 -65.24 70.55 27.31
C GLU A 200 -63.94 70.05 26.67
N ASP A 201 -63.14 70.95 26.10
CA ASP A 201 -61.84 70.62 25.51
C ASP A 201 -60.84 70.24 26.60
N ASP A 202 -60.82 70.99 27.71
CA ASP A 202 -59.95 70.70 28.86
C ASP A 202 -60.38 69.41 29.58
N ALA A 203 -61.69 69.19 29.76
CA ALA A 203 -62.21 67.98 30.38
C ALA A 203 -61.85 66.72 29.59
N LEU A 204 -61.96 66.78 28.25
CA LEU A 204 -61.52 65.68 27.38
C LEU A 204 -60.00 65.47 27.43
N ALA A 205 -59.20 66.55 27.47
CA ALA A 205 -57.76 66.46 27.59
C ALA A 205 -57.34 65.80 28.92
N VAL A 206 -57.90 66.24 30.04
CA VAL A 206 -57.66 65.65 31.38
C VAL A 206 -57.99 64.17 31.40
N LEU A 207 -59.17 63.78 30.91
CA LEU A 207 -59.57 62.38 30.89
C LEU A 207 -58.66 61.54 29.99
N LYS A 208 -58.15 62.12 28.90
CA LYS A 208 -57.17 61.45 28.03
C LYS A 208 -55.83 61.26 28.73
N ASP A 209 -55.36 62.27 29.46
CA ASP A 209 -54.09 62.22 30.19
C ASP A 209 -54.17 61.27 31.39
N LEU A 210 -55.30 61.25 32.09
CA LEU A 210 -55.64 60.26 33.12
C LEU A 210 -55.94 58.86 32.54
N ARG A 211 -55.84 58.69 31.21
CA ARG A 211 -56.07 57.42 30.50
C ARG A 211 -57.42 56.79 30.82
N TYR A 212 -58.47 57.62 30.89
CA TYR A 212 -59.81 57.16 31.19
C TYR A 212 -60.27 56.07 30.21
N PRO A 213 -60.57 54.85 30.68
CA PRO A 213 -60.88 53.73 29.79
C PRO A 213 -62.15 53.94 28.94
N GLY A 214 -63.11 54.72 29.44
CA GLY A 214 -64.38 54.99 28.77
C GLY A 214 -64.37 56.20 27.82
N LEU A 215 -63.20 56.77 27.49
CA LEU A 215 -63.11 58.06 26.78
C LEU A 215 -63.87 58.07 25.44
N GLU A 216 -63.75 57.01 24.65
CA GLU A 216 -64.41 56.87 23.34
C GLU A 216 -65.95 56.89 23.43
N SER A 217 -66.51 56.61 24.61
CA SER A 217 -67.96 56.64 24.85
C SER A 217 -68.48 58.04 25.22
N ILE A 218 -67.58 58.98 25.49
CA ILE A 218 -67.93 60.35 25.92
C ILE A 218 -67.69 61.33 24.76
N SER A 219 -68.77 61.89 24.24
CA SER A 219 -68.71 62.93 23.20
C SER A 219 -68.56 64.33 23.79
N LYS A 220 -67.99 65.26 23.02
CA LYS A 220 -67.93 66.70 23.39
C LYS A 220 -69.32 67.27 23.73
N THR A 221 -70.36 66.82 23.05
CA THR A 221 -71.76 67.18 23.32
C THR A 221 -72.25 66.69 24.68
N ALA A 222 -71.74 65.58 25.20
CA ALA A 222 -72.10 65.08 26.53
C ALA A 222 -71.69 66.05 27.65
N PHE A 223 -70.61 66.81 27.47
CA PHE A 223 -70.20 67.85 28.43
C PHE A 223 -71.05 69.12 28.37
N THR A 224 -71.62 69.44 27.21
CA THR A 224 -72.54 70.58 27.08
C THR A 224 -73.89 70.31 27.75
N ALA A 225 -74.38 69.06 27.68
CA ALA A 225 -75.65 68.63 28.28
C ALA A 225 -75.47 67.30 29.07
N PRO A 226 -74.79 67.34 30.23
CA PRO A 226 -74.42 66.13 30.97
C PRO A 226 -75.62 65.41 31.60
N GLY A 227 -76.67 66.14 31.98
CA GLY A 227 -77.88 65.57 32.58
C GLY A 227 -78.89 64.96 31.61
N ALA A 228 -78.59 64.87 30.30
CA ALA A 228 -79.51 64.29 29.33
C ALA A 228 -79.61 62.76 29.53
N PRO A 229 -80.81 62.14 29.41
CA PRO A 229 -81.02 60.73 29.77
C PRO A 229 -80.11 59.71 29.07
N GLN A 230 -79.60 60.04 27.88
CA GLN A 230 -78.71 59.19 27.09
C GLN A 230 -77.23 59.35 27.45
N SER A 231 -76.80 60.55 27.88
CA SER A 231 -75.40 60.85 28.24
C SER A 231 -75.13 60.65 29.74
N TRP A 232 -76.10 60.95 30.60
CA TRP A 232 -75.94 60.96 32.06
C TRP A 232 -75.36 59.66 32.64
N PRO A 233 -75.78 58.45 32.21
CA PRO A 233 -75.21 57.22 32.76
C PRO A 233 -73.70 57.08 32.53
N GLY A 234 -73.19 57.52 31.37
CA GLY A 234 -71.76 57.53 31.07
C GLY A 234 -71.01 58.61 31.89
N MET A 235 -71.61 59.79 32.01
CA MET A 235 -71.04 60.90 32.79
C MET A 235 -70.98 60.58 34.29
N LEU A 236 -72.01 59.94 34.84
CA LEU A 236 -72.03 59.49 36.24
C LEU A 236 -70.98 58.40 36.50
N ALA A 237 -70.84 57.44 35.58
CA ALA A 237 -69.82 56.40 35.71
C ALA A 237 -68.39 56.97 35.57
N MET A 238 -68.22 58.06 34.83
CA MET A 238 -66.96 58.81 34.76
C MET A 238 -66.65 59.52 36.08
N LEU A 239 -67.62 60.24 36.67
CA LEU A 239 -67.45 60.85 37.99
C LEU A 239 -67.14 59.81 39.07
N ASN A 240 -67.85 58.68 39.05
CA ASN A 240 -67.56 57.57 39.97
C ASN A 240 -66.15 57.03 39.79
N TRP A 241 -65.68 56.88 38.56
CA TRP A 241 -64.31 56.44 38.31
C TRP A 241 -63.27 57.44 38.82
N LEU A 242 -63.50 58.75 38.65
CA LEU A 242 -62.64 59.77 39.24
C LEU A 242 -62.62 59.70 40.77
N VAL A 243 -63.78 59.48 41.40
CA VAL A 243 -63.86 59.28 42.86
C VAL A 243 -63.06 58.06 43.32
N GLU A 244 -63.16 56.93 42.60
CA GLU A 244 -62.35 55.74 42.90
C GLU A 244 -60.85 56.02 42.73
N LEU A 245 -60.46 56.84 41.75
CA LEU A 245 -59.06 57.27 41.61
C LEU A 245 -58.60 58.14 42.78
N CYS A 246 -59.42 59.10 43.24
CA CYS A 246 -59.05 59.94 44.38
C CYS A 246 -58.88 59.08 45.65
N LYS A 247 -59.81 58.15 45.91
CA LYS A 247 -59.70 57.19 47.02
C LYS A 247 -58.47 56.28 46.89
N ALA A 248 -58.13 55.85 45.68
CA ALA A 248 -56.94 55.05 45.45
C ALA A 248 -55.66 55.85 45.72
N LEU A 249 -55.63 57.14 45.35
CA LEU A 249 -54.51 58.04 45.63
C LEU A 249 -54.33 58.31 47.13
N GLU A 250 -55.42 58.56 47.86
CA GLU A 250 -55.39 58.73 49.32
C GLU A 250 -54.78 57.52 50.04
N ASN A 251 -55.09 56.31 49.56
CA ASN A 251 -54.59 55.05 50.13
C ASN A 251 -53.29 54.56 49.47
N TRP A 252 -52.67 55.36 48.58
CA TRP A 252 -51.50 54.94 47.80
C TRP A 252 -50.28 54.57 48.67
N SER A 253 -50.21 55.17 49.87
CA SER A 253 -49.12 54.97 50.83
C SER A 253 -49.49 54.07 52.02
N ASP A 254 -50.70 53.47 52.03
CA ASP A 254 -51.12 52.58 53.11
C ASP A 254 -50.47 51.19 52.99
N PRO A 255 -49.62 50.77 53.96
CA PRO A 255 -48.93 49.47 53.91
C PRO A 255 -49.88 48.27 53.84
N ASN A 256 -51.13 48.40 54.28
CA ASN A 256 -52.13 47.31 54.23
C ASN A 256 -52.78 47.16 52.86
N CYS A 257 -52.69 48.18 52.02
CA CYS A 257 -53.30 48.23 50.68
C CYS A 257 -52.27 48.08 49.55
N ILE A 258 -50.98 48.25 49.86
CA ILE A 258 -49.86 48.17 48.92
C ILE A 258 -49.39 46.72 48.78
N SER A 259 -49.41 46.20 47.55
CA SER A 259 -48.77 44.92 47.18
C SER A 259 -47.56 45.11 46.26
N ASP A 260 -47.20 46.36 45.95
CA ASP A 260 -46.06 46.67 45.10
C ASP A 260 -44.77 46.64 45.95
N PRO A 261 -43.82 45.73 45.65
CA PRO A 261 -42.52 45.67 46.34
C PRO A 261 -41.76 46.99 46.30
N LEU A 262 -42.01 47.86 45.31
CA LEU A 262 -41.38 49.17 45.23
C LEU A 262 -41.88 50.16 46.28
N LEU A 263 -43.09 49.95 46.82
CA LEU A 263 -43.67 50.83 47.83
C LEU A 263 -43.61 50.21 49.24
N MET A 264 -43.20 48.95 49.36
CA MET A 264 -42.94 48.27 50.63
C MET A 264 -41.61 48.72 51.26
N SER A 265 -41.54 48.71 52.60
CA SER A 265 -40.27 48.92 53.32
C SER A 265 -39.31 47.75 53.05
N ALA A 266 -38.01 48.06 52.99
CA ALA A 266 -36.99 47.09 52.65
C ALA A 266 -36.89 45.93 53.66
N LYS A 267 -37.30 46.16 54.92
CA LYS A 267 -37.27 45.14 55.99
C LYS A 267 -38.32 44.04 55.86
N ASP A 268 -39.41 44.33 55.17
CA ASP A 268 -40.55 43.45 54.97
C ASP A 268 -40.42 42.66 53.65
N LEU A 269 -39.41 43.00 52.84
CA LEU A 269 -39.10 42.27 51.61
C LEU A 269 -38.48 40.90 51.94
N PRO A 270 -38.73 39.89 51.09
CA PRO A 270 -38.01 38.62 51.16
C PRO A 270 -36.48 38.82 51.08
N LEU A 271 -35.72 37.99 51.79
CA LEU A 271 -34.25 38.06 51.82
C LEU A 271 -33.60 37.82 50.44
N ASP A 272 -34.31 37.13 49.55
CA ASP A 272 -33.92 36.84 48.16
C ASP A 272 -34.37 37.92 47.17
N HIS A 273 -34.91 39.06 47.64
CA HIS A 273 -35.35 40.14 46.78
C HIS A 273 -34.17 40.74 45.98
N PRO A 274 -34.33 40.98 44.66
CA PRO A 274 -33.29 41.61 43.85
C PRO A 274 -32.88 42.97 44.42
N ASN A 275 -31.57 43.22 44.54
CA ASN A 275 -31.00 44.46 45.04
C ASN A 275 -31.53 44.85 46.45
N LEU A 276 -31.79 43.85 47.31
CA LEU A 276 -32.24 44.10 48.69
C LEU A 276 -31.26 44.99 49.46
N GLU A 277 -29.96 44.78 49.30
CA GLU A 277 -28.91 45.59 49.96
C GLU A 277 -29.00 47.07 49.58
N ASP A 278 -29.16 47.37 48.28
CA ASP A 278 -29.35 48.75 47.81
C ASP A 278 -30.64 49.36 48.37
N ARG A 279 -31.70 48.56 48.45
CA ARG A 279 -33.00 48.94 49.05
C ARG A 279 -32.86 49.28 50.53
N LEU A 280 -32.14 48.45 51.29
CA LEU A 280 -31.87 48.64 52.71
C LEU A 280 -31.03 49.90 52.93
N LEU A 281 -29.99 50.11 52.11
CA LEU A 281 -29.17 51.30 52.16
C LEU A 281 -30.00 52.56 51.87
N TRP A 282 -30.89 52.53 50.87
CA TRP A 282 -31.75 53.67 50.55
C TRP A 282 -32.76 53.97 51.66
N ASP A 283 -33.38 52.94 52.25
CA ASP A 283 -34.33 53.11 53.36
C ASP A 283 -33.61 53.71 54.58
N PHE A 284 -32.45 53.16 54.93
CA PHE A 284 -31.57 53.69 55.97
C PHE A 284 -31.16 55.14 55.71
N SER A 285 -30.64 55.43 54.50
CA SER A 285 -30.17 56.76 54.13
C SER A 285 -31.30 57.79 54.13
N SER A 286 -32.48 57.42 53.63
CA SER A 286 -33.63 58.34 53.56
C SER A 286 -34.16 58.66 54.96
N LYS A 287 -34.25 57.65 55.83
CA LYS A 287 -34.69 57.78 57.22
C LYS A 287 -33.72 58.62 58.05
N THR A 288 -32.43 58.31 57.98
CA THR A 288 -31.38 59.05 58.71
C THR A 288 -31.21 60.47 58.17
N TYR A 289 -31.30 60.68 56.84
CA TYR A 289 -31.24 62.02 56.25
C TYR A 289 -32.39 62.91 56.72
N SER A 290 -33.61 62.38 56.83
CA SER A 290 -34.75 63.16 57.34
C SER A 290 -34.56 63.52 58.82
N GLN A 291 -34.06 62.58 59.64
CA GLN A 291 -33.75 62.83 61.06
C GLN A 291 -32.61 63.85 61.24
N TRP A 292 -31.60 63.81 60.37
CA TRP A 292 -30.52 64.79 60.34
C TRP A 292 -31.01 66.17 59.90
N PHE A 293 -31.79 66.23 58.82
CA PHE A 293 -32.23 67.49 58.21
C PHE A 293 -33.26 68.23 59.07
N ASP A 294 -34.28 67.52 59.58
CA ASP A 294 -35.35 68.12 60.39
C ASP A 294 -34.98 68.20 61.88
N GLY A 295 -34.24 67.21 62.37
CA GLY A 295 -33.96 67.01 63.81
C GLY A 295 -32.54 67.34 64.25
N GLY A 296 -31.61 67.60 63.34
CA GLY A 296 -30.20 67.84 63.67
C GLY A 296 -29.51 66.63 64.34
N ALA A 297 -30.05 65.43 64.19
CA ALA A 297 -29.49 64.22 64.78
C ALA A 297 -28.16 63.84 64.09
N GLU A 298 -27.16 63.50 64.90
CA GLU A 298 -25.84 63.03 64.43
C GLU A 298 -25.65 61.51 64.57
N GLU A 299 -26.49 60.85 65.37
CA GLU A 299 -26.47 59.41 65.63
C GLU A 299 -27.85 58.79 65.37
N PHE A 300 -27.87 57.55 64.88
CA PHE A 300 -29.10 56.89 64.41
C PHE A 300 -29.26 55.44 64.93
N PRO A 301 -29.21 55.22 66.27
CA PRO A 301 -29.15 53.88 66.84
C PRO A 301 -30.33 52.98 66.44
N ASP A 302 -31.55 53.53 66.34
CA ASP A 302 -32.73 52.77 65.92
C ASP A 302 -32.65 52.31 64.45
N ALA A 303 -32.09 53.15 63.57
CA ALA A 303 -31.92 52.81 62.16
C ALA A 303 -30.76 51.83 61.95
N GLU A 304 -29.68 51.97 62.74
CA GLU A 304 -28.54 51.06 62.72
C GLU A 304 -28.93 49.66 63.23
N GLN A 305 -29.71 49.58 64.32
CA GLN A 305 -30.20 48.32 64.85
C GLN A 305 -31.13 47.61 63.86
N GLU A 306 -32.06 48.34 63.23
CA GLU A 306 -32.96 47.78 62.21
C GLU A 306 -32.19 47.19 61.03
N LEU A 307 -31.12 47.86 60.59
CA LEU A 307 -30.24 47.37 59.53
C LEU A 307 -29.43 46.14 59.99
N ALA A 308 -28.89 46.16 61.20
CA ALA A 308 -28.13 45.05 61.78
C ALA A 308 -28.98 43.76 61.88
N ASP A 309 -30.22 43.87 62.36
CA ASP A 309 -31.14 42.73 62.47
C ASP A 309 -31.41 42.05 61.12
N ILE A 310 -31.42 42.82 60.03
CA ILE A 310 -31.62 42.29 58.67
C ILE A 310 -30.37 41.59 58.16
N TYR A 311 -29.18 42.19 58.35
CA TYR A 311 -27.91 41.55 58.00
C TYR A 311 -27.64 40.27 58.81
N ASP A 312 -28.03 40.22 60.08
CA ASP A 312 -27.95 39.02 60.90
C ASP A 312 -28.84 37.90 60.35
N ARG A 313 -30.06 38.23 59.92
CA ARG A 313 -30.95 37.27 59.24
C ARG A 313 -30.35 36.79 57.92
N MET A 314 -29.85 37.68 57.07
CA MET A 314 -29.18 37.33 55.80
C MET A 314 -27.97 36.41 56.03
N THR A 315 -27.16 36.73 57.04
CA THR A 315 -25.97 35.95 57.42
C THR A 315 -26.37 34.56 57.89
N ALA A 316 -27.38 34.45 58.75
CA ALA A 316 -27.87 33.16 59.22
C ALA A 316 -28.37 32.26 58.08
N THR A 317 -29.15 32.81 57.14
CA THR A 317 -29.60 32.08 55.95
C THR A 317 -28.43 31.64 55.07
N THR A 318 -27.46 32.52 54.82
CA THR A 318 -26.27 32.21 54.02
C THR A 318 -25.43 31.10 54.66
N ILE A 319 -25.25 31.12 55.98
CA ILE A 319 -24.53 30.07 56.71
C ILE A 319 -25.23 28.71 56.55
N GLU A 320 -26.57 28.69 56.66
CA GLU A 320 -27.35 27.45 56.48
C GLU A 320 -27.20 26.88 55.05
N GLU A 321 -27.23 27.75 54.04
CA GLU A 321 -27.01 27.37 52.64
C GLU A 321 -25.59 26.84 52.40
N CYS A 322 -24.57 27.50 52.94
CA CYS A 322 -23.19 27.03 52.88
C CYS A 322 -23.04 25.64 53.49
N ALA A 323 -23.64 25.39 54.66
CA ALA A 323 -23.61 24.08 55.30
C ALA A 323 -24.30 22.99 54.45
N LYS A 324 -25.45 23.29 53.84
CA LYS A 324 -26.14 22.38 52.91
C LYS A 324 -25.29 22.06 51.67
N LEU A 325 -24.66 23.08 51.10
CA LEU A 325 -23.78 22.93 49.94
C LEU A 325 -22.53 22.10 50.28
N GLU A 326 -21.93 22.32 51.45
CA GLU A 326 -20.77 21.57 51.91
C GLU A 326 -21.09 20.07 52.10
N ILE A 327 -22.22 19.74 52.74
CA ILE A 327 -22.70 18.36 52.87
C ILE A 327 -22.91 17.73 51.49
N THR A 328 -23.51 18.47 50.56
CA THR A 328 -23.75 18.00 49.20
C THR A 328 -22.43 17.76 48.46
N ALA A 329 -21.47 18.68 48.57
CA ALA A 329 -20.15 18.54 47.96
C ALA A 329 -19.39 17.33 48.53
N GLN A 330 -19.43 17.12 49.84
CA GLN A 330 -18.84 15.93 50.47
C GLN A 330 -19.48 14.64 49.96
N LYS A 331 -20.82 14.58 49.86
CA LYS A 331 -21.53 13.42 49.31
C LYS A 331 -21.12 13.14 47.86
N ARG A 332 -21.02 14.18 47.03
CA ARG A 332 -20.56 14.07 45.64
C ARG A 332 -19.11 13.63 45.52
N ASN A 333 -18.23 14.10 46.41
CA ASN A 333 -16.85 13.65 46.45
C ASN A 333 -16.73 12.17 46.81
N VAL A 334 -17.51 11.69 47.78
CA VAL A 334 -17.56 10.26 48.11
C VAL A 334 -18.10 9.44 46.92
N GLU A 335 -19.16 9.91 46.26
CA GLU A 335 -19.71 9.28 45.05
C GLU A 335 -18.66 9.20 43.92
N LEU A 336 -17.90 10.28 43.68
CA LEU A 336 -16.81 10.31 42.71
C LEU A 336 -15.69 9.32 43.07
N GLN A 337 -15.27 9.26 44.34
CA GLN A 337 -14.26 8.29 44.79
C GLN A 337 -14.72 6.85 44.59
N GLN A 338 -15.99 6.55 44.86
CA GLN A 338 -16.57 5.23 44.61
C GLN A 338 -16.59 4.87 43.11
N LEU A 339 -16.96 5.83 42.26
CA LEU A 339 -16.95 5.63 40.80
C LEU A 339 -15.53 5.47 40.26
N HIS A 340 -14.53 6.16 40.82
CA HIS A 340 -13.12 5.99 40.46
C HIS A 340 -12.55 4.65 40.94
N ALA A 341 -12.98 4.15 42.09
CA ALA A 341 -12.55 2.87 42.63
C ALA A 341 -13.20 1.68 41.91
N GLN A 342 -14.40 1.86 41.36
CA GLN A 342 -15.05 0.87 40.52
C GLN A 342 -14.37 0.84 39.15
N GLU A 343 -13.95 -0.35 38.71
CA GLU A 343 -13.42 -0.51 37.36
C GLU A 343 -14.50 -0.09 36.34
N PRO A 344 -14.15 0.72 35.32
CA PRO A 344 -15.12 1.24 34.37
C PRO A 344 -15.97 0.09 33.79
N PRO A 345 -17.31 0.15 33.89
CA PRO A 345 -18.19 -0.88 33.33
C PRO A 345 -17.91 -1.14 31.85
N LEU A 346 -17.44 -0.11 31.13
CA LEU A 346 -17.05 -0.19 29.73
C LEU A 346 -15.89 -1.17 29.51
N LYS A 347 -14.88 -1.18 30.38
CA LYS A 347 -13.70 -2.05 30.21
C LYS A 347 -14.06 -3.53 30.34
N LYS A 348 -14.93 -3.87 31.30
CA LYS A 348 -15.49 -5.22 31.42
C LYS A 348 -16.25 -5.64 30.15
N LEU A 349 -17.01 -4.72 29.58
CA LEU A 349 -17.77 -4.96 28.36
C LEU A 349 -16.87 -5.08 27.12
N GLU A 350 -15.78 -4.31 27.06
CA GLU A 350 -14.75 -4.42 26.03
C GLU A 350 -14.02 -5.76 26.10
N ASP A 351 -13.63 -6.21 27.29
CA ASP A 351 -13.00 -7.52 27.49
C ASP A 351 -13.95 -8.67 27.09
N GLU A 352 -15.23 -8.58 27.47
CA GLU A 352 -16.26 -9.55 27.06
C GLU A 352 -16.47 -9.54 25.54
N TYR A 353 -16.50 -8.36 24.92
CA TYR A 353 -16.59 -8.22 23.47
C TYR A 353 -15.40 -8.87 22.74
N VAL A 354 -14.17 -8.61 23.21
CA VAL A 354 -12.95 -9.21 22.65
C VAL A 354 -12.99 -10.73 22.77
N GLN A 355 -13.42 -11.25 23.93
CA GLN A 355 -13.60 -12.69 24.14
C GLN A 355 -14.62 -13.28 23.18
N LEU A 356 -15.81 -12.68 23.07
CA LEU A 356 -16.87 -13.12 22.15
C LEU A 356 -16.43 -13.08 20.68
N MET A 357 -15.67 -12.06 20.28
CA MET A 357 -15.13 -11.96 18.91
C MET A 357 -14.07 -13.02 18.61
N SER A 358 -13.22 -13.32 19.59
CA SER A 358 -12.27 -14.44 19.52
C SER A 358 -13.01 -15.77 19.35
N ASP A 359 -14.02 -16.02 20.17
CA ASP A 359 -14.79 -17.27 20.13
C ASP A 359 -15.62 -17.41 18.86
N LYS A 360 -16.25 -16.32 18.38
CA LYS A 360 -16.89 -16.28 17.06
C LYS A 360 -15.93 -16.71 15.95
N THR A 361 -14.70 -16.21 15.96
CA THR A 361 -13.69 -16.54 14.95
C THR A 361 -13.30 -18.02 15.03
N LYS A 362 -13.10 -18.54 16.25
CA LYS A 362 -12.82 -19.98 16.47
C LYS A 362 -13.98 -20.86 15.99
N PHE A 363 -15.23 -20.47 16.27
CA PHE A 363 -16.40 -21.23 15.83
C PHE A 363 -16.53 -21.23 14.30
N ILE A 364 -16.30 -20.10 13.63
CA ILE A 364 -16.29 -20.04 12.16
C ILE A 364 -15.23 -20.99 11.60
N ALA A 365 -13.99 -20.93 12.10
CA ALA A 365 -12.91 -21.81 11.65
C ALA A 365 -13.24 -23.29 11.89
N PHE A 366 -13.85 -23.61 13.04
CA PHE A 366 -14.29 -24.96 13.35
C PHE A 366 -15.40 -25.46 12.41
N ILE A 367 -16.40 -24.62 12.13
CA ILE A 367 -17.48 -24.93 11.18
C ILE A 367 -16.91 -25.18 9.79
N ASP A 368 -16.00 -24.33 9.31
CA ASP A 368 -15.42 -24.46 7.97
C ASP A 368 -14.54 -25.72 7.85
N LEU A 369 -13.76 -26.05 8.87
CA LEU A 369 -13.02 -27.31 8.94
C LEU A 369 -13.96 -28.51 8.84
N HIS A 370 -15.07 -28.50 9.59
CA HIS A 370 -16.04 -29.59 9.57
C HIS A 370 -16.83 -29.66 8.26
N ARG A 371 -17.15 -28.53 7.64
CA ARG A 371 -17.73 -28.47 6.29
C ARG A 371 -16.78 -29.08 5.26
N GLN A 372 -15.50 -28.75 5.31
CA GLN A 372 -14.49 -29.31 4.40
C GLN A 372 -14.34 -30.83 4.60
N LYS A 373 -14.32 -31.30 5.86
CA LYS A 373 -14.31 -32.74 6.16
C LYS A 373 -15.56 -33.43 5.63
N ALA A 374 -16.74 -32.88 5.87
CA ALA A 374 -18.00 -33.43 5.38
C ALA A 374 -18.00 -33.53 3.85
N GLU A 375 -17.51 -32.50 3.16
CA GLU A 375 -17.42 -32.50 1.70
C GLU A 375 -16.43 -33.53 1.17
N LYS A 376 -15.24 -33.65 1.76
CA LYS A 376 -14.28 -34.72 1.42
C LYS A 376 -14.88 -36.12 1.61
N THR A 377 -15.59 -36.33 2.71
CA THR A 377 -16.27 -37.61 2.98
C THR A 377 -17.38 -37.87 1.95
N ARG A 378 -18.19 -36.86 1.58
CA ARG A 378 -19.20 -37.00 0.52
C ARG A 378 -18.57 -37.37 -0.82
N GLN A 379 -17.47 -36.72 -1.20
CA GLN A 379 -16.75 -37.03 -2.44
C GLN A 379 -16.16 -38.43 -2.42
N ALA A 380 -15.62 -38.88 -1.28
CA ALA A 380 -15.14 -40.25 -1.11
C ALA A 380 -16.27 -41.27 -1.25
N ILE A 381 -17.43 -41.03 -0.60
CA ILE A 381 -18.62 -41.87 -0.73
C ILE A 381 -19.09 -41.92 -2.19
N ALA A 382 -19.11 -40.79 -2.89
CA ALA A 382 -19.49 -40.74 -4.30
C ALA A 382 -18.55 -41.60 -5.18
N LYS A 383 -17.23 -41.47 -5.00
CA LYS A 383 -16.23 -42.29 -5.72
C LYS A 383 -16.39 -43.78 -5.44
N ILE A 384 -16.59 -44.15 -4.17
CA ILE A 384 -16.80 -45.55 -3.79
C ILE A 384 -18.09 -46.07 -4.42
N ARG A 385 -19.19 -45.30 -4.39
CA ARG A 385 -20.45 -45.68 -5.05
C ARG A 385 -20.28 -45.89 -6.55
N THR A 386 -19.55 -45.02 -7.25
CA THR A 386 -19.26 -45.20 -8.68
C THR A 386 -18.42 -46.45 -8.93
N ALA A 387 -17.42 -46.73 -8.10
CA ALA A 387 -16.60 -47.94 -8.23
C ALA A 387 -17.42 -49.21 -8.00
N VAL A 388 -18.26 -49.24 -6.97
CA VAL A 388 -19.19 -50.36 -6.71
C VAL A 388 -20.14 -50.57 -7.89
N ASN A 389 -20.68 -49.50 -8.46
CA ASN A 389 -21.54 -49.60 -9.64
C ASN A 389 -20.82 -50.20 -10.84
N ASN A 390 -19.60 -49.74 -11.14
CA ASN A 390 -18.80 -50.28 -12.23
C ASN A 390 -18.46 -51.76 -12.01
N GLN A 391 -18.08 -52.13 -10.78
CA GLN A 391 -17.73 -53.51 -10.46
C GLN A 391 -18.96 -54.44 -10.51
N ASN A 392 -20.14 -53.95 -10.15
CA ASN A 392 -21.40 -54.68 -10.35
C ASN A 392 -21.70 -54.87 -11.83
N GLN A 393 -21.48 -53.86 -12.68
CA GLN A 393 -21.65 -53.98 -14.14
C GLN A 393 -20.65 -54.99 -14.75
N GLU A 394 -19.38 -54.97 -14.33
CA GLU A 394 -18.38 -55.96 -14.75
C GLU A 394 -18.77 -57.37 -14.29
N LEU A 395 -19.26 -57.52 -13.06
CA LEU A 395 -19.73 -58.80 -12.55
C LEU A 395 -20.92 -59.33 -13.36
N GLU A 396 -21.89 -58.47 -13.71
CA GLU A 396 -23.01 -58.83 -14.58
C GLU A 396 -22.52 -59.24 -15.98
N ALA A 397 -21.57 -58.51 -16.56
CA ALA A 397 -20.96 -58.86 -17.85
C ALA A 397 -20.23 -60.21 -17.79
N HIS A 398 -19.45 -60.47 -16.75
CA HIS A 398 -18.78 -61.75 -16.54
C HIS A 398 -19.76 -62.90 -16.31
N ARG A 399 -20.87 -62.68 -15.59
CA ARG A 399 -21.94 -63.67 -15.45
C ARG A 399 -22.61 -63.99 -16.79
N ALA A 400 -22.86 -62.96 -17.61
CA ALA A 400 -23.42 -63.16 -18.95
C ALA A 400 -22.45 -63.94 -19.86
N GLU A 401 -21.15 -63.63 -19.82
CA GLU A 401 -20.14 -64.35 -20.58
C GLU A 401 -19.94 -65.79 -20.10
N LEU A 402 -19.91 -66.02 -18.78
CA LEU A 402 -19.86 -67.36 -18.21
C LEU A 402 -21.07 -68.18 -18.67
N HIS A 403 -22.27 -67.60 -18.64
CA HIS A 403 -23.47 -68.26 -19.15
C HIS A 403 -23.36 -68.58 -20.65
N ARG A 404 -22.78 -67.67 -21.46
CA ARG A 404 -22.53 -67.90 -22.90
C ARG A 404 -21.55 -69.05 -23.13
N ILE A 405 -20.47 -69.12 -22.34
CA ILE A 405 -19.48 -70.20 -22.42
C ILE A 405 -20.10 -71.52 -21.97
N GLU A 406 -20.86 -71.55 -20.88
CA GLU A 406 -21.58 -72.74 -20.41
C GLU A 406 -22.53 -73.29 -21.48
N GLN A 407 -23.27 -72.41 -22.17
CA GLN A 407 -24.11 -72.80 -23.30
C GLN A 407 -23.27 -73.38 -24.45
N ALA A 408 -22.15 -72.76 -24.80
CA ALA A 408 -21.25 -73.25 -25.86
C ALA A 408 -20.64 -74.62 -25.50
N VAL A 409 -20.23 -74.83 -24.25
CA VAL A 409 -19.70 -76.12 -23.74
C VAL A 409 -20.80 -77.18 -23.72
N ALA A 410 -22.02 -76.84 -23.31
CA ALA A 410 -23.16 -77.75 -23.34
C ALA A 410 -23.48 -78.22 -24.78
N VAL A 411 -23.31 -77.35 -25.78
CA VAL A 411 -23.45 -77.72 -27.21
C VAL A 411 -22.33 -78.66 -27.67
N GLN A 412 -21.12 -78.52 -27.12
CA GLN A 412 -19.96 -79.30 -27.55
C GLN A 412 -19.97 -80.77 -27.09
N ASN A 413 -20.88 -81.18 -26.19
CA ASN A 413 -21.07 -82.59 -25.76
C ASN A 413 -19.75 -83.36 -25.48
N LEU A 414 -18.76 -82.70 -24.86
CA LEU A 414 -17.48 -83.30 -24.49
C LEU A 414 -17.53 -83.77 -23.03
N SER A 415 -17.12 -85.02 -22.76
CA SER A 415 -16.99 -85.54 -21.41
C SER A 415 -15.76 -84.94 -20.69
N PRO A 416 -15.79 -84.72 -19.36
CA PRO A 416 -14.61 -84.32 -18.59
C PRO A 416 -13.39 -85.24 -18.81
N ASP A 417 -13.63 -86.53 -19.07
CA ASP A 417 -12.58 -87.50 -19.39
C ASP A 417 -11.97 -87.26 -20.79
N GLU A 418 -12.78 -86.82 -21.75
CA GLU A 418 -12.35 -86.46 -23.11
C GLU A 418 -11.47 -85.20 -23.07
N VAL A 419 -11.86 -84.20 -22.29
CA VAL A 419 -11.08 -82.96 -22.10
C VAL A 419 -9.76 -83.25 -21.37
N ASN A 420 -9.77 -84.12 -20.36
CA ASN A 420 -8.54 -84.57 -19.70
C ASN A 420 -7.63 -85.30 -20.68
N ARG A 421 -8.17 -86.20 -21.51
CA ARG A 421 -7.39 -86.89 -22.56
C ARG A 421 -6.80 -85.90 -23.57
N MET A 422 -7.58 -84.95 -24.06
CA MET A 422 -7.11 -83.88 -24.95
C MET A 422 -6.00 -83.04 -24.30
N ASN A 423 -6.12 -82.72 -23.01
CA ASN A 423 -5.09 -81.97 -22.29
C ASN A 423 -3.79 -82.78 -22.13
N HIS A 424 -3.88 -84.08 -21.85
CA HIS A 424 -2.71 -84.96 -21.79
C HIS A 424 -2.05 -85.12 -23.16
N GLU A 425 -2.84 -85.29 -24.22
CA GLU A 425 -2.34 -85.35 -25.61
C GLU A 425 -1.69 -84.00 -26.00
N ARG A 426 -2.30 -82.87 -25.65
CA ARG A 426 -1.72 -81.53 -25.87
C ARG A 426 -0.43 -81.33 -25.11
N GLU A 427 -0.35 -81.73 -23.83
CA GLU A 427 0.85 -81.61 -23.02
C GLU A 427 1.97 -82.52 -23.55
N SER A 428 1.65 -83.76 -23.95
CA SER A 428 2.57 -84.68 -24.61
C SER A 428 3.10 -84.13 -25.94
N LEU A 429 2.22 -83.59 -26.79
CA LEU A 429 2.59 -82.95 -28.06
C LEU A 429 3.44 -81.69 -27.83
N THR A 430 3.15 -80.91 -26.78
CA THR A 430 3.93 -79.71 -26.45
C THR A 430 5.34 -80.09 -25.99
N ARG A 431 5.46 -81.10 -25.12
CA ARG A 431 6.77 -81.64 -24.69
C ARG A 431 7.56 -82.18 -25.88
N ASN A 432 6.92 -82.95 -26.76
CA ASN A 432 7.55 -83.44 -27.99
C ASN A 432 8.00 -82.30 -28.92
N LEU A 433 7.22 -81.22 -29.03
CA LEU A 433 7.60 -80.04 -29.81
C LEU A 433 8.81 -79.32 -29.20
N ASP A 434 8.86 -79.18 -27.87
CA ASP A 434 9.99 -78.54 -27.20
C ASP A 434 11.26 -79.41 -27.28
N ASP A 435 11.14 -80.74 -27.18
CA ASP A 435 12.26 -81.66 -27.42
C ASP A 435 12.77 -81.58 -28.87
N LEU A 436 11.85 -81.47 -29.85
CA LEU A 436 12.22 -81.29 -31.25
C LEU A 436 12.87 -79.92 -31.48
N ARG A 437 12.39 -78.85 -30.85
CA ARG A 437 13.01 -77.52 -30.90
C ARG A 437 14.42 -77.54 -30.33
N ASN A 438 14.64 -78.22 -29.20
CA ASN A 438 15.96 -78.36 -28.60
C ASN A 438 16.90 -79.15 -29.51
N LYS A 439 16.45 -80.27 -30.09
CA LYS A 439 17.24 -81.03 -31.07
C LYS A 439 17.59 -80.22 -32.33
N ILE A 440 16.66 -79.39 -32.82
CA ILE A 440 16.92 -78.49 -33.94
C ILE A 440 17.95 -77.43 -33.53
N ALA A 441 17.83 -76.85 -32.33
CA ALA A 441 18.79 -75.87 -31.83
C ALA A 441 20.20 -76.48 -31.70
N GLU A 442 20.32 -77.67 -31.12
CA GLU A 442 21.59 -78.41 -31.02
C GLU A 442 22.18 -78.73 -32.39
N ALA A 443 21.37 -79.23 -33.34
CA ALA A 443 21.82 -79.50 -34.70
C ALA A 443 22.25 -78.23 -35.45
N SER A 444 21.53 -77.12 -35.27
CA SER A 444 21.87 -75.84 -35.89
C SER A 444 23.16 -75.25 -35.30
N GLN A 445 23.37 -75.37 -33.98
CA GLN A 445 24.61 -74.94 -33.33
C GLN A 445 25.78 -75.79 -33.80
N PHE A 446 25.60 -77.11 -33.91
CA PHE A 446 26.62 -78.00 -34.45
C PHE A 446 26.98 -77.65 -35.90
N ALA A 447 25.99 -77.36 -36.74
CA ALA A 447 26.23 -76.91 -38.12
C ALA A 447 27.00 -75.59 -38.16
N TYR A 448 26.63 -74.61 -37.33
CA TYR A 448 27.33 -73.34 -37.20
C TYR A 448 28.79 -73.51 -36.75
N ASP A 449 29.05 -74.40 -35.78
CA ASP A 449 30.40 -74.67 -35.30
C ASP A 449 31.27 -75.32 -36.39
N GLN A 450 30.71 -76.22 -37.21
CA GLN A 450 31.41 -76.80 -38.36
C GLN A 450 31.66 -75.77 -39.46
N GLU A 451 30.69 -74.91 -39.77
CA GLU A 451 30.84 -73.83 -40.75
C GLU A 451 31.96 -72.88 -40.33
N MET A 452 31.97 -72.44 -39.07
CA MET A 452 33.04 -71.60 -38.52
C MET A 452 34.41 -72.26 -38.58
N LEU A 453 34.49 -73.59 -38.40
CA LEU A 453 35.75 -74.33 -38.54
C LEU A 453 36.24 -74.32 -39.99
N VAL A 454 35.33 -74.52 -40.95
CA VAL A 454 35.63 -74.44 -42.40
C VAL A 454 36.08 -73.03 -42.77
N THR A 455 35.37 -71.98 -42.35
CA THR A 455 35.76 -70.58 -42.61
C THR A 455 37.14 -70.27 -42.06
N LYS A 456 37.44 -70.65 -40.81
CA LYS A 456 38.79 -70.46 -40.24
C LYS A 456 39.88 -71.19 -41.02
N SER A 457 39.57 -72.38 -41.57
CA SER A 457 40.52 -73.12 -42.40
C SER A 457 40.71 -72.48 -43.77
N MET A 458 39.66 -71.89 -44.34
CA MET A 458 39.67 -71.14 -45.60
C MET A 458 40.50 -69.86 -45.47
N ASP A 459 40.26 -69.04 -44.44
CA ASP A 459 41.04 -67.82 -44.16
C ASP A 459 42.54 -68.14 -44.01
N ARG A 460 42.86 -69.24 -43.32
CA ARG A 460 44.24 -69.70 -43.16
C ARG A 460 44.86 -70.11 -44.49
N PHE A 461 44.11 -70.78 -45.36
CA PHE A 461 44.60 -71.15 -46.69
C PHE A 461 44.81 -69.91 -47.57
N GLU A 462 43.87 -68.96 -47.59
CA GLU A 462 44.03 -67.69 -48.32
C GLU A 462 45.26 -66.91 -47.86
N THR A 463 45.52 -66.86 -46.55
CA THR A 463 46.74 -66.23 -46.01
C THR A 463 48.00 -66.94 -46.52
N LEU A 464 48.05 -68.27 -46.45
CA LEU A 464 49.19 -69.06 -46.95
C LEU A 464 49.37 -68.94 -48.46
N MET A 465 48.28 -68.81 -49.22
CA MET A 465 48.29 -68.57 -50.65
C MET A 465 48.83 -67.19 -51.00
N ALA A 466 48.44 -66.15 -50.24
CA ALA A 466 48.98 -64.81 -50.38
C ALA A 466 50.49 -64.80 -50.09
N ASP A 467 50.93 -65.46 -49.00
CA ASP A 467 52.34 -65.62 -48.66
C ASP A 467 53.11 -66.36 -49.77
N TYR A 468 52.57 -67.47 -50.27
CA TYR A 468 53.17 -68.21 -51.39
C TYR A 468 53.30 -67.35 -52.64
N THR A 469 52.24 -66.62 -53.01
CA THR A 469 52.23 -65.75 -54.21
C THR A 469 53.26 -64.63 -54.06
N ALA A 470 53.37 -64.02 -52.87
CA ALA A 470 54.38 -63.02 -52.56
C ALA A 470 55.81 -63.58 -52.65
N PHE A 471 56.07 -64.76 -52.06
CA PHE A 471 57.37 -65.42 -52.14
C PHE A 471 57.72 -65.85 -53.58
N ALA A 472 56.74 -66.33 -54.35
CA ALA A 472 56.94 -66.72 -55.74
C ALA A 472 57.24 -65.51 -56.64
N HIS A 473 56.62 -64.35 -56.39
CA HIS A 473 57.02 -63.09 -57.02
C HIS A 473 58.43 -62.66 -56.61
N GLN A 474 58.82 -62.79 -55.33
CA GLN A 474 60.15 -62.43 -54.84
C GLN A 474 61.26 -63.29 -55.44
N ILE A 475 60.99 -64.58 -55.66
CA ILE A 475 61.94 -65.56 -56.23
C ILE A 475 61.93 -65.51 -57.78
N GLY A 476 61.01 -64.75 -58.38
CA GLY A 476 60.89 -64.55 -59.82
C GLY A 476 60.25 -65.72 -60.57
N THR A 477 59.50 -66.60 -59.88
CA THR A 477 58.84 -67.77 -60.49
C THR A 477 57.42 -67.48 -60.97
N ILE A 478 56.80 -66.39 -60.51
CA ILE A 478 55.55 -65.86 -61.05
C ILE A 478 55.83 -64.45 -61.57
N HIS A 479 55.73 -64.26 -62.89
CA HIS A 479 55.90 -62.95 -63.52
C HIS A 479 54.54 -62.31 -63.79
N PRO A 480 54.32 -61.02 -63.43
CA PRO A 480 53.16 -60.30 -63.89
C PRO A 480 53.28 -60.07 -65.39
N ILE A 481 52.29 -60.60 -66.12
CA ILE A 481 52.10 -60.56 -67.58
C ILE A 481 52.78 -59.33 -68.22
N SER A 482 53.88 -59.60 -68.91
CA SER A 482 54.56 -58.70 -69.85
C SER A 482 55.15 -59.59 -70.95
N ASP A 483 54.75 -59.35 -72.21
CA ASP A 483 55.26 -60.06 -73.39
C ASP A 483 56.80 -59.99 -73.50
N ASP A 484 57.37 -61.04 -74.10
CA ASP A 484 58.77 -61.24 -74.51
C ASP A 484 59.79 -61.87 -73.53
N ALA A 485 59.64 -63.21 -73.40
CA ALA A 485 60.68 -64.27 -73.45
C ALA A 485 61.75 -64.43 -72.33
N PRO A 486 62.40 -65.61 -72.17
CA PRO A 486 62.07 -66.96 -72.62
C PRO A 486 61.85 -67.97 -71.46
N SER A 487 61.00 -68.96 -71.70
CA SER A 487 60.78 -70.12 -70.82
C SER A 487 62.09 -70.88 -70.56
N GLY A 488 62.52 -70.89 -69.29
CA GLY A 488 63.57 -71.77 -68.79
C GLY A 488 63.08 -73.23 -68.64
N PRO A 489 64.00 -74.22 -68.65
CA PRO A 489 63.66 -75.62 -68.86
C PRO A 489 63.07 -76.26 -67.60
N GLY A 490 61.81 -76.69 -67.69
CA GLY A 490 61.08 -77.37 -66.62
C GLY A 490 59.68 -76.81 -66.52
N GLU A 491 58.78 -77.32 -67.35
CA GLU A 491 57.38 -76.90 -67.51
C GLU A 491 56.57 -77.18 -66.22
N VAL A 492 56.76 -76.34 -65.22
CA VAL A 492 55.96 -76.33 -63.98
C VAL A 492 55.38 -74.93 -63.83
N ASP A 493 54.08 -74.84 -64.03
CA ASP A 493 53.33 -73.64 -63.68
C ASP A 493 53.26 -73.51 -62.15
N PHE A 494 53.89 -72.46 -61.63
CA PHE A 494 53.93 -72.16 -60.20
C PHE A 494 52.71 -71.34 -59.75
N ALA A 495 51.82 -70.94 -60.66
CA ALA A 495 50.56 -70.31 -60.30
C ALA A 495 49.60 -71.33 -59.65
N ILE A 496 48.98 -70.93 -58.54
CA ILE A 496 47.96 -71.72 -57.86
C ILE A 496 46.65 -70.94 -57.99
N ASP A 497 45.73 -71.46 -58.80
CA ASP A 497 44.36 -70.95 -58.92
C ASP A 497 43.43 -72.02 -58.34
N LEU A 498 42.96 -71.80 -57.10
CA LEU A 498 42.07 -72.70 -56.38
C LEU A 498 40.91 -71.91 -55.80
N ASP A 499 39.72 -72.13 -56.33
CA ASP A 499 38.49 -71.58 -55.79
C ASP A 499 37.96 -72.49 -54.68
N LEU A 500 37.91 -71.96 -53.45
CA LEU A 500 37.45 -72.66 -52.25
C LEU A 500 35.92 -72.56 -52.08
N GLY A 501 35.23 -71.84 -52.96
CA GLY A 501 33.77 -71.73 -52.99
C GLY A 501 33.07 -72.88 -53.73
N VAL A 502 33.82 -73.83 -54.30
CA VAL A 502 33.27 -74.96 -55.05
C VAL A 502 32.88 -76.09 -54.09
N GLU A 503 31.66 -76.62 -54.22
CA GLU A 503 31.11 -77.68 -53.34
C GLU A 503 31.78 -79.06 -53.55
N ASP A 504 32.58 -79.24 -54.60
CA ASP A 504 33.22 -80.50 -54.93
C ASP A 504 34.56 -80.69 -54.19
N LEU A 505 34.49 -81.43 -53.07
CA LEU A 505 35.64 -81.75 -52.21
C LEU A 505 36.74 -82.55 -52.94
N GLU A 506 36.42 -83.27 -54.01
CA GLU A 506 37.41 -84.06 -54.75
C GLU A 506 38.32 -83.17 -55.62
N GLU A 507 37.85 -82.03 -56.12
CA GLU A 507 38.67 -81.08 -56.87
C GLU A 507 39.75 -80.43 -55.98
N VAL A 508 39.38 -80.05 -54.75
CA VAL A 508 40.32 -79.47 -53.75
C VAL A 508 41.41 -80.48 -53.37
N LYS A 509 41.07 -81.76 -53.20
CA LYS A 509 42.05 -82.81 -52.91
C LYS A 509 43.02 -83.06 -54.06
N MET A 510 42.51 -83.06 -55.30
CA MET A 510 43.33 -83.25 -56.50
C MET A 510 44.30 -82.08 -56.72
N ALA A 511 43.85 -80.83 -56.50
CA ALA A 511 44.71 -79.66 -56.53
C ALA A 511 45.81 -79.69 -55.45
N GLY A 512 45.47 -80.10 -54.22
CA GLY A 512 46.44 -80.31 -53.15
C GLY A 512 47.51 -81.37 -53.50
N ALA A 513 47.12 -82.45 -54.20
CA ALA A 513 48.05 -83.47 -54.68
C ALA A 513 49.00 -82.93 -55.77
N LYS A 514 48.50 -82.06 -56.68
CA LYS A 514 49.30 -81.38 -57.71
C LYS A 514 50.33 -80.41 -57.09
N LEU A 515 49.96 -79.66 -56.05
CA LEU A 515 50.88 -78.80 -55.28
C LEU A 515 52.08 -79.60 -54.74
N ARG A 516 51.80 -80.78 -54.17
CA ARG A 516 52.80 -81.60 -53.50
C ARG A 516 53.72 -82.34 -54.47
N SER A 517 53.22 -82.81 -55.62
CA SER A 517 54.01 -83.63 -56.55
C SER A 517 54.75 -82.82 -57.62
N SER A 518 54.22 -81.66 -58.03
CA SER A 518 54.78 -80.87 -59.14
C SER A 518 55.47 -79.60 -58.63
N ILE A 519 54.73 -78.71 -57.97
CA ILE A 519 55.25 -77.40 -57.50
C ILE A 519 56.37 -77.58 -56.47
N TRP A 520 56.18 -78.46 -55.48
CA TRP A 520 57.21 -78.71 -54.46
C TRP A 520 58.52 -79.28 -55.05
N HIS A 521 58.41 -80.25 -55.97
CA HIS A 521 59.60 -80.83 -56.62
C HIS A 521 60.30 -79.82 -57.55
N GLY A 522 59.54 -78.96 -58.24
CA GLY A 522 60.08 -77.85 -59.03
C GLY A 522 60.83 -76.83 -58.17
N LEU A 523 60.26 -76.40 -57.04
CA LEU A 523 60.92 -75.50 -56.08
C LEU A 523 62.18 -76.12 -55.45
N GLN A 524 62.17 -77.43 -55.19
CA GLN A 524 63.37 -78.14 -54.70
C GLN A 524 64.50 -78.16 -55.73
N ALA A 525 64.20 -78.40 -57.01
CA ALA A 525 65.18 -78.32 -58.08
C ALA A 525 65.74 -76.90 -58.22
N TYR A 526 64.85 -75.89 -58.20
CA TYR A 526 65.22 -74.47 -58.27
C TYR A 526 66.14 -74.06 -57.10
N ARG A 527 65.82 -74.50 -55.88
CA ARG A 527 66.67 -74.32 -54.69
C ARG A 527 68.06 -74.94 -54.86
N GLU A 528 68.15 -76.15 -55.43
CA GLU A 528 69.44 -76.83 -55.60
C GLU A 528 70.34 -76.13 -56.61
N THR A 529 69.78 -75.58 -57.70
CA THR A 529 70.53 -74.73 -58.65
C THR A 529 71.10 -73.47 -57.98
N PHE A 530 70.30 -72.73 -57.20
CA PHE A 530 70.79 -71.57 -56.45
C PHE A 530 71.80 -71.96 -55.36
N ARG A 531 71.65 -73.13 -54.72
CA ARG A 531 72.61 -73.65 -53.73
C ARG A 531 73.98 -73.90 -54.36
N GLN A 532 74.02 -74.46 -55.57
CA GLN A 532 75.28 -74.69 -56.30
C GLN A 532 75.94 -73.37 -56.68
N GLN A 533 75.18 -72.41 -57.20
CA GLN A 533 75.70 -71.06 -57.51
C GLN A 533 76.22 -70.33 -56.27
N ALA A 534 75.52 -70.45 -55.13
CA ALA A 534 75.97 -69.86 -53.86
C ALA A 534 77.26 -70.50 -53.33
N LEU A 535 77.47 -71.81 -53.53
CA LEU A 535 78.70 -72.50 -53.12
C LEU A 535 79.91 -72.01 -53.95
N GLU A 536 79.72 -71.82 -55.25
CA GLU A 536 80.77 -71.34 -56.15
C GLU A 536 81.18 -69.89 -55.83
N LEU A 537 80.20 -69.01 -55.58
CA LEU A 537 80.43 -67.65 -55.10
C LEU A 537 81.11 -67.62 -53.72
N SER A 538 80.72 -68.51 -52.80
CA SER A 538 81.33 -68.63 -51.47
C SER A 538 82.82 -68.97 -51.55
N ASN A 539 83.20 -69.91 -52.42
CA ASN A 539 84.62 -70.24 -52.63
C ASN A 539 85.42 -69.05 -53.16
N VAL A 540 84.84 -68.25 -54.08
CA VAL A 540 85.47 -67.01 -54.55
C VAL A 540 85.58 -65.99 -53.41
N SER A 541 84.56 -65.87 -52.56
CA SER A 541 84.57 -64.98 -51.38
C SER A 541 85.69 -65.35 -50.40
N ILE A 542 85.90 -66.64 -50.11
CA ILE A 542 86.96 -67.09 -49.18
C ILE A 542 88.35 -66.70 -49.69
N VAL A 543 88.60 -66.81 -50.99
CA VAL A 543 89.88 -66.39 -51.60
C VAL A 543 90.07 -64.88 -51.50
N LEU A 544 88.98 -64.11 -51.66
CA LEU A 544 89.00 -62.65 -51.51
C LEU A 544 89.20 -62.23 -50.04
N ASP A 545 88.61 -62.95 -49.09
CA ASP A 545 88.77 -62.73 -47.64
C ASP A 545 90.22 -62.94 -47.19
N ASP A 546 90.92 -63.99 -47.65
CA ASP A 546 92.36 -64.16 -47.31
C ASP A 546 93.22 -63.00 -47.84
N GLN A 547 92.86 -62.43 -49.00
CA GLN A 547 93.53 -61.23 -49.50
C GLN A 547 93.17 -59.98 -48.68
N PHE A 548 91.91 -59.86 -48.26
CA PHE A 548 91.44 -58.78 -47.40
C PHE A 548 92.14 -58.81 -46.04
N ASP A 549 92.30 -59.98 -45.41
CA ASP A 549 92.96 -60.13 -44.11
C ASP A 549 94.45 -59.72 -44.17
N ARG A 550 95.15 -60.08 -45.24
CA ARG A 550 96.56 -59.65 -45.44
C ARG A 550 96.68 -58.14 -45.59
N LEU A 551 95.72 -57.49 -46.23
CA LEU A 551 95.64 -56.03 -46.33
C LEU A 551 95.22 -55.41 -44.99
N GLY A 552 94.25 -56.01 -44.30
CA GLY A 552 93.77 -55.60 -42.98
C GLY A 552 94.88 -55.57 -41.94
N GLN A 553 95.75 -56.59 -41.89
CA GLN A 553 96.90 -56.59 -41.00
C GLN A 553 97.92 -55.48 -41.31
N LYS A 554 98.08 -55.07 -42.58
CA LYS A 554 98.90 -53.90 -42.93
C LYS A 554 98.23 -52.59 -42.49
N VAL A 555 96.92 -52.48 -42.67
CA VAL A 555 96.13 -51.31 -42.24
C VAL A 555 96.16 -51.18 -40.72
N GLU A 556 96.00 -52.26 -39.96
CA GLU A 556 96.05 -52.18 -38.49
C GLU A 556 97.44 -51.78 -37.97
N ARG A 557 98.52 -52.26 -38.60
CA ARG A 557 99.87 -51.77 -38.29
C ARG A 557 99.99 -50.26 -38.49
N GLN A 558 99.40 -49.72 -39.57
CA GLN A 558 99.38 -48.28 -39.81
C GLN A 558 98.45 -47.54 -38.85
N LYS A 559 97.30 -48.11 -38.47
CA LYS A 559 96.39 -47.52 -37.49
C LYS A 559 97.00 -47.47 -36.09
N GLU A 560 97.76 -48.47 -35.65
CA GLU A 560 98.49 -48.41 -34.38
C GLU A 560 99.53 -47.28 -34.39
N GLU A 561 100.21 -47.07 -35.52
CA GLU A 561 101.16 -45.98 -35.71
C GLU A 561 100.46 -44.60 -35.68
N VAL A 562 99.30 -44.49 -36.34
CA VAL A 562 98.42 -43.30 -36.29
C VAL A 562 97.87 -43.08 -34.87
N GLY A 563 97.40 -44.12 -34.18
CA GLY A 563 96.88 -44.03 -32.83
C GLY A 563 97.93 -43.55 -31.82
N ASN A 564 99.17 -44.02 -31.95
CA ASN A 564 100.28 -43.52 -31.14
C ASN A 564 100.58 -42.03 -31.41
N LEU A 565 100.43 -41.56 -32.65
CA LEU A 565 100.53 -40.14 -33.00
C LEU A 565 99.33 -39.33 -32.50
N GLU A 566 98.11 -39.86 -32.56
CA GLU A 566 96.89 -39.23 -32.04
C GLU A 566 96.94 -39.07 -30.53
N VAL A 567 97.44 -40.06 -29.78
CA VAL A 567 97.64 -39.92 -28.32
C VAL A 567 98.64 -38.80 -28.03
N ARG A 568 99.73 -38.71 -28.79
CA ARG A 568 100.68 -37.59 -28.67
C ARG A 568 100.03 -36.24 -28.98
N LEU A 569 99.21 -36.18 -30.03
CA LEU A 569 98.47 -34.97 -30.40
C LEU A 569 97.48 -34.58 -29.32
N LYS A 570 96.79 -35.55 -28.71
CA LYS A 570 95.83 -35.34 -27.63
C LYS A 570 96.50 -34.78 -26.37
N VAL A 571 97.66 -35.32 -25.97
CA VAL A 571 98.43 -34.78 -24.82
C VAL A 571 98.85 -33.34 -25.07
N VAL A 572 99.31 -33.02 -26.29
CA VAL A 572 99.67 -31.64 -26.66
C VAL A 572 98.44 -30.73 -26.73
N HIS A 573 97.30 -31.25 -27.19
CA HIS A 573 96.04 -30.50 -27.24
C HIS A 573 95.50 -30.21 -25.84
N GLU A 574 95.55 -31.16 -24.91
CA GLU A 574 95.14 -30.98 -23.52
C GLU A 574 96.04 -29.96 -22.80
N GLN A 575 97.35 -29.99 -23.05
CA GLN A 575 98.26 -28.92 -22.59
C GLN A 575 97.92 -27.54 -23.17
N ALA A 576 97.45 -27.48 -24.42
CA ALA A 576 97.01 -26.24 -25.05
C ALA A 576 95.66 -25.75 -24.51
N GLU A 577 94.71 -26.66 -24.25
CA GLU A 577 93.42 -26.32 -23.63
C GLU A 577 93.59 -25.87 -22.18
N ASP A 578 94.44 -26.52 -21.39
CA ASP A 578 94.74 -26.08 -20.02
C ASP A 578 95.36 -24.68 -20.01
N ALA A 579 96.30 -24.41 -20.92
CA ALA A 579 96.87 -23.07 -21.08
C ALA A 579 95.82 -22.04 -21.54
N GLN A 580 94.91 -22.43 -22.44
CA GLN A 580 93.81 -21.56 -22.89
C GLN A 580 92.77 -21.31 -21.79
N SER A 581 92.47 -22.31 -20.97
CA SER A 581 91.58 -22.21 -19.81
C SER A 581 92.18 -21.29 -18.75
N GLN A 582 93.47 -21.43 -18.47
CA GLN A 582 94.18 -20.56 -17.54
C GLN A 582 94.22 -19.10 -18.06
N LEU A 583 94.52 -18.90 -19.34
CA LEU A 583 94.47 -17.58 -19.97
C LEU A 583 93.06 -16.98 -20.00
N THR A 584 92.01 -17.77 -20.24
CA THR A 584 90.63 -17.27 -20.22
C THR A 584 90.16 -16.92 -18.81
N SER A 585 90.60 -17.65 -17.78
CA SER A 585 90.36 -17.30 -16.38
C SER A 585 91.07 -16.00 -16.00
N GLU A 586 92.34 -15.85 -16.37
CA GLU A 586 93.08 -14.59 -16.17
C GLU A 586 92.46 -13.43 -16.96
N ASN A 587 91.98 -13.67 -18.19
CA ASN A 587 91.22 -12.68 -18.95
C ASN A 587 89.88 -12.33 -18.30
N ALA A 588 89.18 -13.28 -17.68
CA ALA A 588 87.94 -13.01 -16.98
C ALA A 588 88.17 -12.14 -15.74
N ASP A 589 89.24 -12.40 -14.98
CA ASP A 589 89.58 -11.61 -13.80
C ASP A 589 90.13 -10.22 -14.16
N THR A 590 90.95 -10.10 -15.21
CA THR A 590 91.35 -8.79 -15.73
C THR A 590 90.15 -8.02 -16.30
N ASN A 591 89.21 -8.67 -17.00
CA ASN A 591 87.98 -8.02 -17.47
C ASN A 591 87.08 -7.55 -16.30
N LYS A 592 87.02 -8.29 -15.19
CA LYS A 592 86.32 -7.79 -13.97
C LYS A 592 86.99 -6.54 -13.42
N ILE A 593 88.33 -6.51 -13.38
CA ILE A 593 89.09 -5.33 -12.92
C ILE A 593 88.87 -4.16 -13.89
N ILE A 594 88.88 -4.40 -15.20
CA ILE A 594 88.58 -3.39 -16.23
C ILE A 594 87.17 -2.85 -16.04
N ALA A 595 86.16 -3.71 -15.86
CA ALA A 595 84.78 -3.26 -15.62
C ALA A 595 84.64 -2.45 -14.32
N GLN A 596 85.40 -2.79 -13.26
CA GLN A 596 85.46 -1.98 -12.04
C GLN A 596 86.10 -0.62 -12.29
N LEU A 597 87.19 -0.56 -13.05
CA LEU A 597 87.84 0.70 -13.42
C LEU A 597 86.98 1.54 -14.38
N GLU A 598 86.26 0.93 -15.32
CA GLU A 598 85.30 1.60 -16.19
C GLU A 598 84.10 2.14 -15.40
N ALA A 599 83.62 1.40 -14.40
CA ALA A 599 82.59 1.87 -13.47
C ALA A 599 83.09 3.07 -12.63
N GLU A 600 84.35 3.05 -12.20
CA GLU A 600 84.95 4.16 -11.47
C GLU A 600 85.18 5.39 -12.38
N VAL A 601 85.63 5.18 -13.63
CA VAL A 601 85.78 6.25 -14.63
C VAL A 601 84.43 6.83 -15.03
N THR A 602 83.39 6.01 -15.22
CA THR A 602 82.04 6.51 -15.52
C THR A 602 81.43 7.26 -14.35
N ASN A 603 81.65 6.81 -13.10
CA ASN A 603 81.26 7.58 -11.92
C ASN A 603 82.03 8.90 -11.80
N MET A 604 83.35 8.92 -12.09
CA MET A 604 84.12 10.16 -12.16
C MET A 604 83.65 11.09 -13.28
N LEU A 605 83.30 10.55 -14.45
CA LEU A 605 82.71 11.31 -15.56
C LEU A 605 81.35 11.88 -15.15
N ALA A 606 80.48 11.11 -14.50
CA ALA A 606 79.18 11.58 -14.02
C ALA A 606 79.34 12.67 -12.95
N ALA A 607 80.28 12.52 -12.02
CA ALA A 607 80.60 13.54 -11.03
C ALA A 607 81.16 14.82 -11.68
N SER A 608 82.06 14.68 -12.66
CA SER A 608 82.59 15.82 -13.44
C SER A 608 81.48 16.51 -14.25
N GLN A 609 80.60 15.74 -14.89
CA GLN A 609 79.50 16.26 -15.69
C GLN A 609 78.43 16.95 -14.84
N GLN A 610 78.16 16.47 -13.62
CA GLN A 610 77.38 17.21 -12.62
C GLN A 610 78.07 18.53 -12.22
N GLY A 611 79.41 18.52 -12.07
CA GLY A 611 80.19 19.74 -11.87
C GLY A 611 80.05 20.73 -13.02
N VAL A 612 80.17 20.28 -14.27
CA VAL A 612 79.99 21.12 -15.47
C VAL A 612 78.56 21.68 -15.53
N LEU A 613 77.53 20.86 -15.30
CA LEU A 613 76.14 21.31 -15.29
C LEU A 613 75.85 22.35 -14.20
N ALA A 614 76.47 22.23 -13.02
CA ALA A 614 76.38 23.24 -11.98
C ALA A 614 76.98 24.59 -12.43
N THR A 615 78.17 24.57 -13.04
CA THR A 615 78.79 25.79 -13.58
C THR A 615 78.02 26.38 -14.77
N GLN A 616 77.44 25.55 -15.62
CA GLN A 616 76.64 25.98 -16.77
C GLN A 616 75.30 26.58 -16.34
N SER A 617 74.67 26.05 -15.28
CA SER A 617 73.51 26.66 -14.63
C SER A 617 73.84 28.07 -14.09
N GLN A 618 75.01 28.25 -13.49
CA GLN A 618 75.50 29.56 -13.05
C GLN A 618 75.71 30.54 -14.23
N LEU A 619 76.19 30.05 -15.37
CA LEU A 619 76.36 30.83 -16.59
C LEU A 619 75.02 31.22 -17.25
N GLU A 620 74.05 30.32 -17.32
CA GLU A 620 72.72 30.66 -17.84
C GLU A 620 71.95 31.61 -16.88
N SER A 621 72.14 31.50 -15.57
CA SER A 621 71.59 32.47 -14.61
C SER A 621 72.11 33.90 -14.86
N THR A 622 73.41 34.07 -15.07
CA THR A 622 74.00 35.38 -15.41
C THR A 622 73.57 35.87 -16.80
N ARG A 623 73.33 34.96 -17.75
CA ARG A 623 72.76 35.27 -19.07
C ARG A 623 71.31 35.76 -19.00
N ILE A 624 70.50 35.18 -18.12
CA ILE A 624 69.12 35.62 -17.88
C ILE A 624 69.12 37.03 -17.27
N ALA A 625 69.99 37.32 -16.31
CA ALA A 625 70.14 38.68 -15.76
C ALA A 625 70.52 39.72 -16.84
N PHE A 626 71.37 39.34 -17.81
CA PHE A 626 71.70 40.19 -18.95
C PHE A 626 70.52 40.41 -19.91
N LYS A 627 69.72 39.35 -20.16
CA LYS A 627 68.50 39.46 -20.98
C LYS A 627 67.43 40.33 -20.33
N GLU A 628 67.24 40.25 -19.01
CA GLU A 628 66.34 41.16 -18.28
C GLU A 628 66.79 42.62 -18.41
N LEU A 629 68.09 42.89 -18.31
CA LEU A 629 68.64 44.24 -18.50
C LEU A 629 68.35 44.77 -19.93
N ARG A 630 68.50 43.90 -20.94
CA ARG A 630 68.17 44.22 -22.33
C ARG A 630 66.67 44.46 -22.53
N HIS A 631 65.80 43.67 -21.90
CA HIS A 631 64.35 43.85 -21.98
C HIS A 631 63.89 45.15 -21.29
N LYS A 632 64.51 45.51 -20.16
CA LYS A 632 64.25 46.79 -19.47
C LYS A 632 64.64 48.00 -20.33
N THR A 633 65.70 47.88 -21.12
CA THR A 633 66.14 48.91 -22.07
C THR A 633 65.19 49.02 -23.27
N ALA A 634 64.66 47.89 -23.76
CA ALA A 634 63.68 47.86 -24.84
C ALA A 634 62.31 48.46 -24.42
N LEU A 635 61.86 48.21 -23.19
CA LEU A 635 60.63 48.80 -22.65
C LEU A 635 60.72 50.32 -22.52
N LEU A 636 61.89 50.85 -22.14
CA LEU A 636 62.14 52.29 -22.15
C LEU A 636 62.11 52.87 -23.58
N GLN A 637 62.62 52.14 -24.56
CA GLN A 637 62.60 52.53 -25.96
C GLN A 637 61.16 52.58 -26.51
N ASP A 638 60.34 51.57 -26.23
CA ASP A 638 58.93 51.53 -26.64
C ASP A 638 58.08 52.59 -25.93
N SER A 639 58.37 52.90 -24.65
CA SER A 639 57.69 54.00 -23.95
C SER A 639 57.89 55.35 -24.66
N VAL A 640 59.11 55.62 -25.14
CA VAL A 640 59.42 56.84 -25.90
C VAL A 640 58.74 56.83 -27.27
N VAL A 641 58.70 55.70 -27.96
CA VAL A 641 58.00 55.56 -29.25
C VAL A 641 56.48 55.78 -29.08
N THR A 642 55.90 55.29 -27.98
CA THR A 642 54.47 55.45 -27.68
C THR A 642 54.12 56.89 -27.33
N GLU A 643 55.01 57.60 -26.63
CA GLU A 643 54.86 59.04 -26.34
C GLU A 643 54.93 59.88 -27.63
N VAL A 644 55.88 59.58 -28.52
CA VAL A 644 55.98 60.22 -29.85
C VAL A 644 54.74 59.93 -30.71
N GLY A 645 54.23 58.70 -30.68
CA GLY A 645 53.00 58.31 -31.37
C GLY A 645 51.77 59.08 -30.88
N SER A 646 51.64 59.29 -29.57
CA SER A 646 50.58 60.11 -28.95
C SER A 646 50.62 61.56 -29.43
N HIS A 647 51.82 62.17 -29.52
CA HIS A 647 51.97 63.52 -30.06
C HIS A 647 51.60 63.63 -31.54
N ILE A 648 51.91 62.61 -32.34
CA ILE A 648 51.50 62.55 -33.76
C ILE A 648 49.97 62.44 -33.87
N ASP A 649 49.32 61.64 -33.03
CA ASP A 649 47.86 61.46 -33.05
C ASP A 649 47.11 62.75 -32.63
N VAL A 650 47.67 63.53 -31.70
CA VAL A 650 47.17 64.88 -31.37
C VAL A 650 47.29 65.83 -32.56
N ILE A 651 48.39 65.78 -33.32
CA ILE A 651 48.58 66.61 -34.52
C ILE A 651 47.61 66.19 -35.65
N ILE A 652 47.37 64.88 -35.82
CA ILE A 652 46.41 64.37 -36.81
C ILE A 652 44.98 64.79 -36.44
N LYS A 653 44.58 64.68 -35.18
CA LYS A 653 43.26 65.13 -34.70
C LYS A 653 43.07 66.64 -34.82
N ALA A 654 44.10 67.44 -34.59
CA ALA A 654 44.08 68.88 -34.85
C ALA A 654 43.94 69.19 -36.35
N LYS A 655 44.64 68.46 -37.22
CA LYS A 655 44.52 68.57 -38.68
C LYS A 655 43.12 68.21 -39.14
N GLU A 656 42.55 67.08 -38.70
CA GLU A 656 41.19 66.68 -39.09
C GLU A 656 40.12 67.64 -38.57
N HIS A 657 40.25 68.14 -37.34
CA HIS A 657 39.36 69.18 -36.81
C HIS A 657 39.42 70.46 -37.66
N ALA A 658 40.61 70.89 -38.09
CA ALA A 658 40.77 72.01 -39.02
C ALA A 658 40.18 71.70 -40.41
N THR A 659 40.30 70.45 -40.89
CA THR A 659 39.77 70.04 -42.20
C THR A 659 38.23 69.96 -42.19
N ASN A 660 37.64 69.46 -41.10
CA ASN A 660 36.19 69.44 -40.89
C ASN A 660 35.64 70.86 -40.66
N SER A 661 36.38 71.74 -39.98
CA SER A 661 36.04 73.15 -39.85
C SER A 661 36.14 73.88 -41.20
N LEU A 662 37.12 73.57 -42.04
CA LEU A 662 37.25 74.14 -43.39
C LEU A 662 36.22 73.58 -44.37
N ARG A 663 35.83 72.29 -44.30
CA ARG A 663 34.68 71.78 -45.07
C ARG A 663 33.36 72.38 -44.58
N SER A 664 33.25 72.64 -43.29
CA SER A 664 32.16 73.40 -42.68
C SER A 664 32.26 74.92 -42.92
N ILE A 665 33.30 75.43 -43.59
CA ILE A 665 33.43 76.82 -44.08
C ILE A 665 33.34 76.88 -45.63
N ARG A 666 33.68 75.78 -46.31
CA ARG A 666 33.18 75.41 -47.65
C ARG A 666 31.76 74.80 -47.59
N THR A 667 31.09 75.03 -46.48
CA THR A 667 29.65 75.28 -46.41
C THR A 667 29.17 76.20 -47.54
N LEU A 668 28.08 76.89 -47.33
CA LEU A 668 28.03 78.36 -47.31
C LEU A 668 28.79 79.22 -48.33
N ALA A 669 29.83 78.78 -49.05
CA ALA A 669 30.43 79.42 -50.22
C ALA A 669 30.02 78.77 -51.57
N GLU A 670 29.56 77.51 -51.61
CA GLU A 670 28.85 76.93 -52.80
C GLU A 670 27.31 76.99 -52.62
N THR A 671 26.88 77.91 -51.77
CA THR A 671 25.67 78.69 -51.97
C THR A 671 25.66 79.32 -53.37
N GLN A 672 24.78 78.80 -54.24
CA GLN A 672 23.93 79.59 -55.14
C GLN A 672 22.68 78.78 -55.49
#